data_AF-A0A226EKM4-F1
#
_entry.id   AF-A0A226EKM4-F1
#
_cell.length_a   1.000
_cell.length_b   1.000
_cell.length_c   1.000
_cell.angle_alpha   90.00
_cell.angle_beta   90.00
_cell.angle_gamma   90.00
#
_symmetry.space_group_name_H-M   'P 1'
#
loop_
_entity.id
_entity.type
_entity.pdbx_description
1 polymer ?
#
loop_
_entity_poly.entity_id
_entity_poly.type
_entity_poly.pdbx_seq_one_letter_code
_entity_poly.pdbx_strand_id
1 'polypeptide(L)'
;MFEISKDLGENYNRKTDHLQRQLQQDSIHIQFAIVKTLVQPNFGESMQQINNTSAGSLKRNWKRKNFANFFIAWLNFTNFLLILPFRVVRNDACFDGTNEKVEEYVIKNNRVQQVISALFHISTLLIYFGEFRITIVNNMTHNPVEFLSMFDKIATLLHNFVLMYIMWRKSPKFLLAVNKLAARKSMIVEEKSQMLPSRWVAVTIMGIYALFALITPLLLSDQFSSFDLQIAKFEERIKYHFFLTSEKPSALFHATANSSNTNLVLDLIASPEKIPSLALFCICFAFRSFMGSFTDALVLVTALSLWHPVKEFSEILRKSISEENANIGFADAVKEYRKLKELSIAINDAVQTVVFTFVVQAIFFYSTRLKEWITNCGSGTLYLSFFFISFFFMFYFASDVCKQVDQFRLFIYQMNSEDRKFAAETDIMVLLHELSSSPIGISGKGRFVINYSFVASIICGLGHISTLMEYLSDVRGLRREISPSGRNPVVYLEYFMVHASIIRHFLLVVIYWRRSELFHKIVNSLDGRQPMTFKCFSSTIENHKLKSQVPKKWIAVIITSIYFFLALFTSITPFFYALSNKPEEFERMEKMVKFMYFVPEKGSQVQARHSPVVLTYSPLLSNTMHINDSDIPDYIMGFGTDAMIPDQIHQKYQPNIPCVTFGIVAVIFRYLFGCSADCLILIIVLSLWFPVADFAKFIRIERRMTKSILTPADAFVEYRSLKRLANLINATIRNLIIFVILQAIFFYPVGIKQVVASCDSSGVHYIGFFLLSFCITFYFAADICKQMQSFQAYLRDEHRQWEFAKLDRYMILQETVTNPIGIADEGRFTVDFPFVAAVTSTLMTYFIVSVQYDDKHKS
;
A
#
# COMPACT_ATOMS: atom_id res chain seq x y z
N MET A 1 37.24 24.80 -26.88
CA MET A 1 35.81 24.41 -27.00
C MET A 1 34.91 25.63 -27.20
N PHE A 2 34.99 26.67 -26.36
CA PHE A 2 34.23 27.92 -26.57
C PHE A 2 34.60 28.68 -27.86
N GLU A 3 35.88 28.72 -28.26
CA GLU A 3 36.30 29.35 -29.53
C GLU A 3 35.84 28.57 -30.77
N ILE A 4 35.88 27.24 -30.72
CA ILE A 4 35.37 26.37 -31.81
C ILE A 4 33.85 26.56 -31.98
N SER A 5 33.11 26.77 -30.89
CA SER A 5 31.68 27.12 -30.92
C SER A 5 31.42 28.50 -31.53
N LYS A 6 32.36 29.45 -31.35
CA LYS A 6 32.22 30.81 -31.89
C LYS A 6 32.48 30.82 -33.40
N ASP A 7 33.53 30.14 -33.85
CA ASP A 7 33.86 30.00 -35.28
C ASP A 7 32.81 29.20 -36.07
N LEU A 8 32.19 28.19 -35.46
CA LEU A 8 31.08 27.46 -36.07
C LEU A 8 29.79 28.31 -36.14
N GLY A 9 29.54 29.16 -35.14
CA GLY A 9 28.40 30.08 -35.14
C GLY A 9 28.51 31.17 -36.20
N GLU A 10 29.69 31.76 -36.37
CA GLU A 10 29.92 32.83 -37.36
C GLU A 10 29.90 32.30 -38.81
N ASN A 11 30.45 31.10 -39.04
CA ASN A 11 30.40 30.46 -40.37
C ASN A 11 29.00 29.94 -40.73
N TYR A 12 28.20 29.50 -39.76
CA TYR A 12 26.83 29.06 -40.01
C TYR A 12 25.94 30.24 -40.40
N ASN A 13 26.04 31.37 -39.70
CA ASN A 13 25.25 32.57 -39.97
C ASN A 13 25.56 33.18 -41.36
N ARG A 14 26.83 33.22 -41.77
CA ARG A 14 27.20 33.68 -43.13
C ARG A 14 26.64 32.79 -44.24
N LYS A 15 26.54 31.48 -44.00
CA LYS A 15 26.03 30.53 -45.00
C LYS A 15 24.51 30.59 -45.12
N THR A 16 23.79 30.84 -44.03
CA THR A 16 22.33 31.09 -44.06
C THR A 16 21.97 32.41 -44.73
N ASP A 17 22.71 33.49 -44.51
CA ASP A 17 22.44 34.77 -45.16
C ASP A 17 22.66 34.72 -46.68
N HIS A 18 23.66 33.95 -47.14
CA HIS A 18 23.91 33.74 -48.56
C HIS A 18 22.81 32.87 -49.22
N LEU A 19 22.32 31.83 -48.52
CA LEU A 19 21.24 30.98 -49.00
C LEU A 19 19.90 31.74 -49.06
N GLN A 20 19.66 32.61 -48.08
CA GLN A 20 18.43 33.40 -47.97
C GLN A 20 18.38 34.53 -49.02
N ARG A 21 19.55 35.09 -49.40
CA ARG A 21 19.65 36.03 -50.54
C ARG A 21 19.47 35.34 -51.90
N GLN A 22 19.98 34.11 -52.07
CA GLN A 22 19.72 33.32 -53.29
C GLN A 22 18.24 32.94 -53.43
N LEU A 23 17.59 32.51 -52.35
CA LEU A 23 16.15 32.17 -52.36
C LEU A 23 15.22 33.38 -52.56
N GLN A 24 15.65 34.59 -52.15
CA GLN A 24 14.91 35.82 -52.45
C GLN A 24 15.07 36.29 -53.90
N GLN A 25 16.21 36.02 -54.55
CA GLN A 25 16.40 36.37 -55.97
C GLN A 25 15.65 35.42 -56.91
N ASP A 26 15.53 34.14 -56.58
CA ASP A 26 14.82 33.16 -57.43
C ASP A 26 13.28 33.23 -57.28
N SER A 27 12.75 33.70 -56.14
CA SER A 27 11.30 33.80 -55.94
C SER A 27 10.65 35.03 -56.60
N ILE A 28 11.42 36.07 -56.92
CA ILE A 28 10.92 37.31 -57.56
C ILE A 28 10.70 37.12 -59.07
N HIS A 29 11.41 36.19 -59.72
CA HIS A 29 11.27 35.97 -61.16
C HIS A 29 10.09 35.06 -61.57
N ILE A 30 9.53 34.26 -60.65
CA ILE A 30 8.43 33.33 -60.94
C ILE A 30 7.04 33.96 -60.68
N GLN A 31 6.93 34.96 -59.81
CA GLN A 31 5.63 35.58 -59.48
C GLN A 31 5.17 36.69 -60.44
N PHE A 32 6.04 37.20 -61.33
CA PHE A 32 5.66 38.24 -62.29
C PHE A 32 5.18 37.73 -63.66
N ALA A 33 5.30 36.44 -63.95
CA ALA A 33 4.91 35.86 -65.25
C ALA A 33 3.48 35.28 -65.28
N ILE A 34 2.83 35.05 -64.12
CA ILE A 34 1.53 34.35 -64.05
C ILE A 34 0.34 35.32 -63.82
N VAL A 35 0.59 36.56 -63.40
CA VAL A 35 -0.49 37.49 -62.99
C VAL A 35 -1.00 38.39 -64.13
N LYS A 36 -0.48 38.28 -65.37
CA LYS A 36 -0.80 39.21 -66.47
C LYS A 36 -1.73 38.67 -67.58
N THR A 37 -2.28 37.46 -67.47
CA THR A 37 -3.03 36.82 -68.59
C THR A 37 -4.45 36.34 -68.32
N LEU A 38 -5.08 36.66 -67.18
CA LEU A 38 -6.49 36.34 -66.97
C LEU A 38 -7.23 37.52 -66.32
N VAL A 39 -7.59 38.50 -67.16
CA VAL A 39 -8.59 39.52 -66.87
C VAL A 39 -9.92 39.05 -67.47
N GLN A 40 -10.85 38.62 -66.62
CA GLN A 40 -12.28 38.69 -66.89
C GLN A 40 -12.98 39.28 -65.66
N PRO A 41 -13.93 40.22 -65.81
CA PRO A 41 -14.60 40.86 -64.69
C PRO A 41 -15.87 40.07 -64.36
N ASN A 42 -15.90 39.38 -63.22
CA ASN A 42 -17.12 39.07 -62.46
C ASN A 42 -16.74 38.25 -61.21
N PHE A 43 -16.18 38.91 -60.20
CA PHE A 43 -15.98 38.29 -58.88
C PHE A 43 -15.97 39.35 -57.78
N GLY A 44 -17.12 40.02 -57.61
CA GLY A 44 -17.33 41.04 -56.58
C GLY A 44 -17.81 40.50 -55.22
N GLU A 45 -18.27 39.24 -55.13
CA GLU A 45 -18.97 38.77 -53.92
C GLU A 45 -18.35 37.56 -53.20
N SER A 46 -17.36 36.86 -53.76
CA SER A 46 -16.77 35.67 -53.11
C SER A 46 -15.54 35.96 -52.22
N MET A 47 -14.93 37.14 -52.33
CA MET A 47 -13.66 37.42 -51.64
C MET A 47 -13.83 37.82 -50.16
N GLN A 48 -15.03 38.21 -49.71
CA GLN A 48 -15.29 38.46 -48.29
C GLN A 48 -15.64 37.20 -47.47
N GLN A 49 -16.01 36.08 -48.11
CA GLN A 49 -16.28 34.82 -47.40
C GLN A 49 -15.01 33.96 -47.17
N ILE A 50 -13.93 34.17 -47.93
CA ILE A 50 -12.71 33.37 -47.83
C ILE A 50 -11.77 33.89 -46.72
N ASN A 51 -11.79 35.19 -46.40
CA ASN A 51 -10.95 35.75 -45.33
C ASN A 51 -11.49 35.51 -43.91
N ASN A 52 -12.78 35.22 -43.74
CA ASN A 52 -13.37 34.92 -42.43
C ASN A 52 -13.39 33.42 -42.08
N THR A 53 -13.20 32.52 -43.06
CA THR A 53 -13.19 31.06 -42.83
C THR A 53 -11.79 30.49 -42.60
N SER A 54 -10.73 31.10 -43.15
CA SER A 54 -9.35 30.60 -43.01
C SER A 54 -8.74 30.87 -41.62
N ALA A 55 -8.98 32.04 -41.03
CA ALA A 55 -8.49 32.38 -39.68
C ALA A 55 -9.25 31.63 -38.56
N GLY A 56 -10.53 31.31 -38.77
CA GLY A 56 -11.34 30.50 -37.85
C GLY A 56 -11.01 29.00 -37.90
N SER A 57 -10.68 28.49 -39.09
CA SER A 57 -10.26 27.10 -39.32
C SER A 57 -8.91 26.78 -38.67
N LEU A 58 -7.92 27.67 -38.82
CA LEU A 58 -6.61 27.52 -38.19
C LEU A 58 -6.67 27.58 -36.66
N LYS A 59 -7.54 28.39 -36.05
CA LYS A 59 -7.76 28.39 -34.58
C LYS A 59 -8.59 27.19 -34.07
N ARG A 60 -9.41 26.54 -34.91
CA ARG A 60 -10.17 25.33 -34.53
C ARG A 60 -9.31 24.06 -34.56
N ASN A 61 -8.34 23.95 -35.48
CA ASN A 61 -7.50 22.75 -35.56
C ASN A 61 -6.54 22.57 -34.36
N TRP A 62 -6.19 23.65 -33.64
CA TRP A 62 -5.38 23.55 -32.42
C TRP A 62 -6.17 23.06 -31.19
N LYS A 63 -7.50 22.93 -31.28
CA LYS A 63 -8.36 22.48 -30.17
C LYS A 63 -8.59 20.97 -30.10
N ARG A 64 -8.20 20.19 -31.11
CA ARG A 64 -8.13 18.71 -30.98
C ARG A 64 -6.87 18.35 -30.19
N LYS A 65 -6.96 18.52 -28.87
CA LYS A 65 -5.86 18.24 -27.93
C LYS A 65 -5.63 16.72 -27.86
N ASN A 66 -4.67 16.22 -28.63
CA ASN A 66 -4.28 14.81 -28.59
C ASN A 66 -3.68 14.44 -27.23
N PHE A 67 -4.19 13.38 -26.60
CA PHE A 67 -3.67 12.78 -25.36
C PHE A 67 -2.20 12.41 -25.45
N ALA A 68 -1.74 12.04 -26.64
CA ALA A 68 -0.34 11.81 -26.93
C ALA A 68 0.55 12.98 -26.49
N ASN A 69 0.06 14.23 -26.57
CA ASN A 69 0.83 15.40 -26.14
C ASN A 69 1.16 15.41 -24.65
N PHE A 70 0.32 14.81 -23.80
CA PHE A 70 0.62 14.66 -22.36
C PHE A 70 1.83 13.74 -22.17
N PHE A 71 1.81 12.56 -22.79
CA PHE A 71 2.88 11.57 -22.70
C PHE A 71 4.17 12.03 -23.42
N ILE A 72 4.05 12.73 -24.55
CA ILE A 72 5.17 13.33 -25.29
C ILE A 72 5.80 14.47 -24.50
N ALA A 73 5.01 15.33 -23.84
CA ALA A 73 5.55 16.40 -23.02
C ALA A 73 6.42 15.84 -21.89
N TRP A 74 5.98 14.73 -21.29
CA TRP A 74 6.76 13.99 -20.31
C TRP A 74 8.06 13.44 -20.90
N LEU A 75 8.02 12.72 -22.03
CA LEU A 75 9.22 12.17 -22.70
C LEU A 75 10.22 13.28 -23.05
N ASN A 76 9.74 14.42 -23.58
CA ASN A 76 10.58 15.53 -23.96
C ASN A 76 11.19 16.27 -22.76
N PHE A 77 10.42 16.45 -21.67
CA PHE A 77 10.95 17.03 -20.44
C PHE A 77 12.05 16.15 -19.83
N THR A 78 11.86 14.84 -19.87
CA THR A 78 12.86 13.88 -19.41
C THR A 78 14.13 13.89 -20.25
N ASN A 79 13.96 13.98 -21.56
CA ASN A 79 15.07 14.12 -22.49
C ASN A 79 15.84 15.41 -22.18
N PHE A 80 15.14 16.52 -21.92
CA PHE A 80 15.76 17.79 -21.50
C PHE A 80 16.55 17.65 -20.19
N LEU A 81 16.06 16.88 -19.22
CA LEU A 81 16.79 16.54 -17.99
C LEU A 81 17.95 15.53 -18.19
N LEU A 82 18.24 15.12 -19.43
CA LEU A 82 19.31 14.18 -19.78
C LEU A 82 19.12 12.78 -19.19
N ILE A 83 17.90 12.43 -18.76
CA ILE A 83 17.53 11.11 -18.26
C ILE A 83 17.15 10.17 -19.42
N LEU A 84 16.44 10.68 -20.45
CA LEU A 84 16.10 9.89 -21.64
C LEU A 84 17.13 10.10 -22.76
N PRO A 85 17.72 9.02 -23.31
CA PRO A 85 18.73 9.10 -24.38
C PRO A 85 18.12 9.37 -25.77
N PHE A 86 16.82 9.64 -25.84
CA PHE A 86 16.09 9.84 -27.09
C PHE A 86 14.96 10.87 -26.93
N ARG A 87 14.60 11.52 -28.03
CA ARG A 87 13.52 12.50 -28.11
C ARG A 87 12.43 11.99 -29.04
N VAL A 88 11.16 12.23 -28.70
CA VAL A 88 10.04 11.92 -29.60
C VAL A 88 9.59 13.19 -30.30
N VAL A 89 9.56 13.16 -31.64
CA VAL A 89 9.24 14.30 -32.49
C VAL A 89 8.17 13.89 -33.50
N ARG A 90 7.28 14.82 -33.84
CA ARG A 90 6.28 14.62 -34.89
C ARG A 90 6.97 14.43 -36.25
N ASN A 91 6.47 13.48 -37.05
CA ASN A 91 6.94 13.27 -38.41
C ASN A 91 6.20 14.23 -39.36
N ASP A 92 6.85 15.33 -39.75
CA ASP A 92 6.26 16.30 -40.67
C ASP A 92 6.36 15.86 -42.15
N ALA A 93 7.11 14.79 -42.43
CA ALA A 93 7.42 14.34 -43.80
C ALA A 93 6.33 13.45 -44.42
N CYS A 94 5.36 12.96 -43.64
CA CYS A 94 4.30 12.07 -44.12
C CYS A 94 3.06 12.88 -44.56
N PHE A 95 3.21 13.62 -45.66
CA PHE A 95 2.09 14.24 -46.37
C PHE A 95 1.69 13.29 -47.50
N ASP A 96 1.05 12.19 -47.14
CA ASP A 96 0.42 11.32 -48.13
C ASP A 96 -0.84 12.06 -48.60
N GLY A 97 -0.97 12.37 -49.90
CA GLY A 97 -1.92 13.34 -50.49
C GLY A 97 -3.42 13.14 -50.21
N THR A 98 -3.78 12.20 -49.33
CA THR A 98 -5.10 12.08 -48.70
C THR A 98 -5.30 13.18 -47.65
N ASN A 99 -6.44 13.86 -47.69
CA ASN A 99 -6.76 15.01 -46.82
C ASN A 99 -6.79 14.74 -45.29
N GLU A 100 -6.49 13.52 -44.84
CA GLU A 100 -6.49 13.16 -43.43
C GLU A 100 -5.08 12.80 -42.94
N LYS A 101 -4.34 13.80 -42.49
CA LYS A 101 -3.01 13.60 -41.87
C LYS A 101 -3.13 12.79 -40.58
N VAL A 102 -2.71 11.53 -40.64
CA VAL A 102 -2.44 10.75 -39.42
C VAL A 102 -1.17 11.31 -38.77
N GLU A 103 -1.27 11.78 -37.53
CA GLU A 103 -0.10 12.27 -36.80
C GLU A 103 0.80 11.09 -36.41
N GLU A 104 1.84 10.85 -37.21
CA GLU A 104 2.87 9.87 -36.87
C GLU A 104 4.01 10.53 -36.08
N TYR A 105 4.50 9.86 -35.05
CA TYR A 105 5.68 10.27 -34.30
C TYR A 105 6.87 9.36 -34.60
N VAL A 106 8.06 9.95 -34.55
CA VAL A 106 9.36 9.28 -34.76
C VAL A 106 10.33 9.58 -33.61
N ILE A 107 11.25 8.66 -33.36
CA ILE A 107 12.35 8.86 -32.41
C ILE A 107 13.50 9.60 -33.11
N LYS A 108 13.97 10.70 -32.50
CA LYS A 108 15.22 11.35 -32.86
C LYS A 108 16.27 11.09 -31.79
N ASN A 109 17.43 10.62 -32.23
CA ASN A 109 18.58 10.34 -31.36
C ASN A 109 19.64 11.43 -31.57
N ASN A 110 20.11 12.03 -30.47
CA ASN A 110 21.26 12.93 -30.48
C ASN A 110 22.44 12.22 -29.79
N ARG A 111 23.52 11.96 -30.55
CA ARG A 111 24.71 11.24 -30.03
C ARG A 111 25.33 11.93 -28.83
N VAL A 112 25.41 13.27 -28.82
CA VAL A 112 26.01 14.02 -27.70
C VAL A 112 25.18 13.83 -26.44
N GLN A 113 23.87 13.92 -26.56
CA GLN A 113 22.95 13.69 -25.44
C GLN A 113 23.02 12.26 -24.93
N GLN A 114 23.10 11.27 -25.81
CA GLN A 114 23.26 9.87 -25.43
C GLN A 114 24.53 9.65 -24.62
N VAL A 115 25.66 10.23 -25.03
CA VAL A 115 26.92 10.15 -24.29
C VAL A 115 26.76 10.78 -22.89
N ILE A 116 26.17 11.97 -22.81
CA ILE A 116 25.97 12.66 -21.52
C ILE A 116 25.02 11.86 -20.61
N SER A 117 23.88 11.38 -21.14
CA SER A 117 22.95 10.51 -20.40
C SER A 117 23.63 9.22 -19.92
N ALA A 118 24.48 8.60 -20.74
CA ALA A 118 25.22 7.41 -20.36
C ALA A 118 26.18 7.69 -19.19
N LEU A 119 26.91 8.81 -19.24
CA LEU A 119 27.80 9.23 -18.16
C LEU A 119 27.03 9.46 -16.84
N PHE A 120 25.87 10.12 -16.89
CA PHE A 120 25.04 10.30 -15.70
C PHE A 120 24.48 8.98 -15.17
N HIS A 121 23.99 8.10 -16.04
CA HIS A 121 23.46 6.80 -15.64
C HIS A 121 24.54 5.92 -14.98
N ILE A 122 25.74 5.86 -15.56
CA ILE A 122 26.89 5.15 -14.99
C ILE A 122 27.25 5.75 -13.63
N SER A 123 27.34 7.08 -13.53
CA SER A 123 27.67 7.76 -12.28
C SER A 123 26.64 7.46 -11.18
N THR A 124 25.36 7.46 -11.51
CA THR A 124 24.28 7.10 -10.59
C THR A 124 24.32 5.64 -10.16
N LEU A 125 24.59 4.71 -11.10
CA LEU A 125 24.78 3.30 -10.75
C LEU A 125 25.94 3.12 -9.78
N LEU A 126 27.07 3.80 -10.01
CA LEU A 126 28.23 3.74 -9.11
C LEU A 126 27.89 4.24 -7.70
N ILE A 127 27.07 5.30 -7.58
CA ILE A 127 26.57 5.74 -6.27
C ILE A 127 25.69 4.66 -5.62
N TYR A 128 24.77 4.02 -6.35
CA TYR A 128 23.93 2.97 -5.78
C TYR A 128 24.72 1.72 -5.37
N PHE A 129 25.69 1.29 -6.19
CA PHE A 129 26.62 0.21 -5.83
C PHE A 129 27.43 0.57 -4.59
N GLY A 130 27.84 1.82 -4.50
CA GLY A 130 28.55 2.33 -3.35
C GLY A 130 27.75 2.25 -2.06
N GLU A 131 26.52 2.76 -2.07
CA GLU A 131 25.62 2.65 -0.92
C GLU A 131 25.36 1.20 -0.52
N PHE A 132 25.11 0.34 -1.50
CA PHE A 132 24.92 -1.09 -1.25
C PHE A 132 26.14 -1.73 -0.57
N ARG A 133 27.35 -1.42 -1.06
CA ARG A 133 28.60 -1.92 -0.46
C ARG A 133 28.78 -1.43 0.98
N ILE A 134 28.51 -0.15 1.26
CA ILE A 134 28.60 0.40 2.63
C ILE A 134 27.62 -0.33 3.56
N THR A 135 26.39 -0.56 3.11
CA THR A 135 25.39 -1.27 3.90
C THR A 135 25.82 -2.70 4.21
N ILE A 136 26.41 -3.42 3.25
CA ILE A 136 26.91 -4.79 3.50
C ILE A 136 28.08 -4.81 4.48
N VAL A 137 29.05 -3.91 4.30
CA VAL A 137 30.31 -3.94 5.07
C VAL A 137 30.10 -3.60 6.54
N ASN A 138 29.14 -2.71 6.84
CA ASN A 138 28.91 -2.26 8.20
C ASN A 138 27.96 -3.15 9.01
N ASN A 139 27.05 -3.90 8.36
CA ASN A 139 25.83 -4.40 9.01
C ASN A 139 25.52 -5.89 8.75
N MET A 140 26.52 -6.77 8.72
CA MET A 140 26.29 -8.22 8.85
C MET A 140 25.94 -8.60 10.30
N THR A 141 24.95 -7.91 10.89
CA THR A 141 24.45 -8.24 12.23
C THR A 141 23.19 -9.10 12.12
N HIS A 142 22.83 -9.81 13.20
CA HIS A 142 21.58 -10.59 13.27
C HIS A 142 20.31 -9.72 13.34
N ASN A 143 20.38 -8.44 12.94
CA ASN A 143 19.30 -7.47 13.01
C ASN A 143 18.38 -7.56 11.77
N PRO A 144 17.14 -8.08 11.88
CA PRO A 144 16.18 -8.10 10.77
C PRO A 144 15.87 -6.73 10.13
N VAL A 145 15.98 -5.62 10.87
CA VAL A 145 15.81 -4.26 10.32
C VAL A 145 16.94 -3.93 9.34
N GLU A 146 18.17 -4.32 9.67
CA GLU A 146 19.32 -4.15 8.79
C GLU A 146 19.21 -5.05 7.55
N PHE A 147 18.70 -6.27 7.69
CA PHE A 147 18.37 -7.12 6.53
C PHE A 147 17.34 -6.47 5.61
N LEU A 148 16.25 -5.93 6.16
CA LEU A 148 15.23 -5.24 5.35
C LEU A 148 15.78 -3.96 4.70
N SER A 149 16.66 -3.23 5.41
CA SER A 149 17.39 -2.10 4.83
C SER A 149 18.33 -2.54 3.70
N MET A 150 19.01 -3.68 3.85
CA MET A 150 19.82 -4.26 2.78
C MET A 150 18.96 -4.65 1.58
N PHE A 151 17.80 -5.28 1.79
CA PHE A 151 16.85 -5.61 0.72
C PHE A 151 16.30 -4.35 0.04
N ASP A 152 16.01 -3.29 0.79
CA ASP A 152 15.62 -1.99 0.22
C ASP A 152 16.72 -1.43 -0.70
N LYS A 153 17.99 -1.50 -0.29
CA LYS A 153 19.13 -1.07 -1.13
C LYS A 153 19.30 -1.94 -2.38
N ILE A 154 19.17 -3.26 -2.25
CA ILE A 154 19.23 -4.20 -3.39
C ILE A 154 18.07 -3.91 -4.35
N ALA A 155 16.86 -3.79 -3.85
CA ALA A 155 15.66 -3.52 -4.64
C ALA A 155 15.78 -2.16 -5.36
N THR A 156 16.29 -1.14 -4.66
CA THR A 156 16.55 0.19 -5.23
C THR A 156 17.61 0.13 -6.35
N LEU A 157 18.73 -0.56 -6.13
CA LEU A 157 19.77 -0.74 -7.17
C LEU A 157 19.21 -1.48 -8.39
N LEU A 158 18.52 -2.61 -8.16
CA LEU A 158 17.92 -3.42 -9.22
C LEU A 158 16.87 -2.63 -10.01
N HIS A 159 16.02 -1.88 -9.32
CA HIS A 159 15.00 -1.04 -9.93
C HIS A 159 15.63 0.03 -10.84
N ASN A 160 16.63 0.77 -10.36
CA ASN A 160 17.32 1.78 -11.16
C ASN A 160 18.06 1.18 -12.36
N PHE A 161 18.69 0.02 -12.18
CA PHE A 161 19.31 -0.71 -13.30
C PHE A 161 18.28 -1.09 -14.36
N VAL A 162 17.12 -1.64 -13.95
CA VAL A 162 16.03 -2.02 -14.86
C VAL A 162 15.45 -0.80 -15.56
N LEU A 163 15.28 0.32 -14.86
CA LEU A 163 14.82 1.58 -15.44
C LEU A 163 15.76 2.05 -16.53
N MET A 164 17.07 2.14 -16.25
CA MET A 164 18.07 2.55 -17.22
C MET A 164 18.07 1.59 -18.43
N TYR A 165 18.06 0.28 -18.19
CA TYR A 165 17.96 -0.71 -19.27
C TYR A 165 16.74 -0.47 -20.17
N ILE A 166 15.57 -0.20 -19.57
CA ILE A 166 14.33 0.06 -20.31
C ILE A 166 14.39 1.34 -21.11
N MET A 167 14.92 2.43 -20.54
CA MET A 167 15.10 3.70 -21.25
C MET A 167 15.99 3.55 -22.48
N TRP A 168 17.04 2.73 -22.40
CA TRP A 168 17.97 2.53 -23.51
C TRP A 168 17.47 1.52 -24.55
N ARG A 169 16.78 0.45 -24.14
CA ARG A 169 16.42 -0.66 -25.04
C ARG A 169 14.98 -0.64 -25.53
N LYS A 170 14.05 -0.04 -24.79
CA LYS A 170 12.61 -0.06 -25.11
C LYS A 170 12.09 1.23 -25.72
N SER A 171 12.95 2.13 -26.23
CA SER A 171 12.51 3.35 -26.91
C SER A 171 11.47 3.10 -28.02
N PRO A 172 11.55 2.04 -28.86
CA PRO A 172 10.52 1.78 -29.88
C PRO A 172 9.16 1.43 -29.28
N LYS A 173 9.13 0.82 -28.09
CA LYS A 173 7.89 0.48 -27.38
C LYS A 173 7.20 1.72 -26.81
N PHE A 174 7.98 2.67 -26.29
CA PHE A 174 7.43 3.99 -25.92
C PHE A 174 6.85 4.71 -27.13
N LEU A 175 7.54 4.66 -28.28
CA LEU A 175 7.03 5.25 -29.52
C LEU A 175 5.71 4.59 -29.98
N LEU A 176 5.63 3.26 -29.92
CA LEU A 176 4.41 2.53 -30.25
C LEU A 176 3.23 2.96 -29.35
N ALA A 177 3.46 3.08 -28.04
CA ALA A 177 2.45 3.58 -27.10
C ALA A 177 2.02 5.02 -27.43
N VAL A 178 2.96 5.91 -27.76
CA VAL A 178 2.67 7.29 -28.20
C VAL A 178 1.83 7.30 -29.48
N ASN A 179 2.21 6.52 -30.49
CA ASN A 179 1.47 6.45 -31.76
C ASN A 179 0.07 5.87 -31.58
N LYS A 180 -0.12 4.87 -30.69
CA LYS A 180 -1.45 4.36 -30.33
C LYS A 180 -2.29 5.40 -29.59
N LEU A 181 -1.69 6.19 -28.69
CA LEU A 181 -2.36 7.33 -28.04
C LEU A 181 -2.76 8.41 -29.04
N ALA A 182 -1.93 8.66 -30.05
CA ALA A 182 -2.17 9.68 -31.07
C ALA A 182 -3.22 9.26 -32.10
N ALA A 183 -3.23 7.98 -32.49
CA ALA A 183 -4.20 7.42 -33.43
C ALA A 183 -5.62 7.40 -32.86
N ARG A 184 -5.78 7.46 -31.54
CA ARG A 184 -7.09 7.49 -30.89
C ARG A 184 -7.73 8.88 -31.05
N LYS A 185 -8.63 9.00 -32.02
CA LYS A 185 -9.58 10.12 -32.09
C LYS A 185 -10.56 10.00 -30.92
N SER A 186 -10.75 11.06 -30.13
CA SER A 186 -11.75 11.09 -29.06
C SER A 186 -13.14 10.83 -29.66
N MET A 187 -13.92 9.94 -29.03
CA MET A 187 -15.28 9.64 -29.48
C MET A 187 -16.26 10.76 -29.12
N ILE A 188 -15.94 11.56 -28.09
CA ILE A 188 -16.70 12.75 -27.72
C ILE A 188 -16.34 13.87 -28.71
N VAL A 189 -17.04 13.92 -29.85
CA VAL A 189 -16.78 14.90 -30.93
C VAL A 189 -17.34 16.29 -30.61
N GLU A 190 -18.31 16.42 -29.70
CA GLU A 190 -19.10 17.66 -29.57
C GLU A 190 -19.15 18.30 -28.18
N GLU A 191 -18.83 17.59 -27.11
CA GLU A 191 -18.87 18.18 -25.77
C GLU A 191 -17.51 18.77 -25.39
N LYS A 192 -17.53 20.01 -24.87
CA LYS A 192 -16.38 20.69 -24.23
C LYS A 192 -15.90 19.85 -23.04
N SER A 193 -15.23 18.72 -23.25
CA SER A 193 -14.65 17.92 -22.19
C SER A 193 -13.50 18.73 -21.57
N GLN A 194 -13.84 19.48 -20.52
CA GLN A 194 -12.91 20.31 -19.74
C GLN A 194 -11.87 19.46 -18.99
N MET A 195 -11.98 18.13 -19.02
CA MET A 195 -11.15 17.22 -18.23
C MET A 195 -9.83 16.78 -18.88
N LEU A 196 -9.51 17.25 -20.09
CA LEU A 196 -8.27 16.86 -20.75
C LEU A 196 -7.05 17.34 -19.93
N PRO A 197 -6.15 16.44 -19.47
CA PRO A 197 -4.89 16.84 -18.85
C PRO A 197 -4.10 17.57 -19.92
N SER A 198 -4.06 18.90 -19.78
CA SER A 198 -3.35 19.74 -20.73
C SER A 198 -1.86 19.44 -20.67
N ARG A 199 -1.12 19.82 -21.72
CA ARG A 199 0.36 19.82 -21.70
C ARG A 199 0.91 20.48 -20.43
N TRP A 200 0.22 21.49 -19.92
CA TRP A 200 0.57 22.14 -18.65
C TRP A 200 0.45 21.22 -17.45
N VAL A 201 -0.54 20.33 -17.38
CA VAL A 201 -0.64 19.36 -16.29
C VAL A 201 0.56 18.41 -16.28
N ALA A 202 0.99 17.90 -17.45
CA ALA A 202 2.22 17.09 -17.53
C ALA A 202 3.44 17.88 -17.04
N VAL A 203 3.61 19.11 -17.53
CA VAL A 203 4.73 19.98 -17.15
C VAL A 203 4.68 20.33 -15.66
N THR A 204 3.50 20.55 -15.08
CA THR A 204 3.33 20.84 -13.64
C THR A 204 3.66 19.64 -12.79
N ILE A 205 3.14 18.45 -13.12
CA ILE A 205 3.50 17.20 -12.42
C ILE A 205 5.03 17.04 -12.45
N MET A 206 5.63 17.17 -13.64
CA MET A 206 7.08 17.03 -13.78
C MET A 206 7.88 18.12 -13.08
N GLY A 207 7.41 19.35 -13.09
CA GLY A 207 8.00 20.47 -12.37
C GLY A 207 7.99 20.23 -10.87
N ILE A 208 6.89 19.68 -10.32
CA ILE A 208 6.80 19.31 -8.90
C ILE A 208 7.81 18.21 -8.58
N TYR A 209 7.88 17.11 -9.34
CA TYR A 209 8.86 16.05 -9.08
C TYR A 209 10.30 16.52 -9.24
N ALA A 210 10.59 17.38 -10.24
CA ALA A 210 11.90 17.96 -10.44
C ALA A 210 12.30 18.90 -9.28
N LEU A 211 11.37 19.73 -8.82
CA LEU A 211 11.57 20.61 -7.67
C LEU A 211 11.82 19.81 -6.40
N PHE A 212 11.04 18.76 -6.14
CA PHE A 212 11.27 17.86 -5.01
C PHE A 212 12.61 17.14 -5.13
N ALA A 213 13.02 16.69 -6.31
CA ALA A 213 14.33 16.08 -6.53
C ALA A 213 15.50 17.05 -6.21
N LEU A 214 15.34 18.33 -6.57
CA LEU A 214 16.32 19.39 -6.27
C LEU A 214 16.38 19.77 -4.80
N ILE A 215 15.23 19.78 -4.12
CA ILE A 215 15.12 20.15 -2.71
C ILE A 215 15.44 18.95 -1.79
N THR A 216 15.32 17.71 -2.25
CA THR A 216 15.61 16.50 -1.46
C THR A 216 16.98 16.51 -0.78
N PRO A 217 18.10 16.86 -1.45
CA PRO A 217 19.41 17.00 -0.79
C PRO A 217 19.39 17.99 0.39
N LEU A 218 18.64 19.08 0.26
CA LEU A 218 18.48 20.10 1.29
C LEU A 218 17.55 19.62 2.42
N LEU A 219 16.45 18.93 2.12
CA LEU A 219 15.53 18.41 3.14
C LEU A 219 16.13 17.26 3.94
N LEU A 220 16.95 16.43 3.29
CA LEU A 220 17.64 15.37 3.99
C LEU A 220 18.81 15.93 4.80
N SER A 221 19.24 17.18 4.57
CA SER A 221 20.42 17.81 5.21
C SER A 221 20.32 17.89 6.75
N ASP A 222 19.14 18.00 7.36
CA ASP A 222 18.99 18.04 8.82
C ASP A 222 19.37 16.73 9.52
N GLN A 223 19.37 15.59 8.81
CA GLN A 223 19.94 14.33 9.33
C GLN A 223 21.48 14.31 9.29
N PHE A 224 22.10 15.33 8.70
CA PHE A 224 23.53 15.43 8.55
C PHE A 224 24.00 16.68 9.30
N SER A 225 24.57 16.47 10.49
CA SER A 225 25.31 17.51 11.20
C SER A 225 26.41 18.07 10.29
N SER A 226 26.19 19.29 9.80
CA SER A 226 26.97 20.10 8.84
C SER A 226 27.13 19.55 7.41
N PHE A 227 26.98 20.45 6.42
CA PHE A 227 27.26 20.22 4.99
C PHE A 227 28.71 19.72 4.78
N ASP A 228 29.61 20.20 5.62
CA ASP A 228 31.02 19.84 5.74
C ASP A 228 31.23 18.33 5.93
N LEU A 229 30.47 17.73 6.84
CA LEU A 229 30.53 16.29 7.10
C LEU A 229 30.02 15.49 5.89
N GLN A 230 29.13 16.06 5.07
CA GLN A 230 28.67 15.41 3.85
C GLN A 230 29.70 15.45 2.72
N ILE A 231 30.39 16.58 2.52
CA ILE A 231 31.46 16.68 1.54
C ILE A 231 32.58 15.70 1.91
N ALA A 232 32.99 15.67 3.19
CA ALA A 232 34.01 14.75 3.67
C ALA A 232 33.57 13.28 3.51
N LYS A 233 32.35 12.94 3.93
CA LYS A 233 31.77 11.60 3.70
C LYS A 233 31.65 11.27 2.23
N PHE A 234 31.39 12.25 1.35
CA PHE A 234 31.28 12.00 -0.07
C PHE A 234 32.62 11.82 -0.74
N GLU A 235 33.62 12.66 -0.43
CA GLU A 235 34.98 12.50 -0.94
C GLU A 235 35.54 11.14 -0.54
N GLU A 236 35.30 10.73 0.71
CA GLU A 236 35.66 9.41 1.20
C GLU A 236 34.82 8.30 0.54
N ARG A 237 33.51 8.49 0.36
CA ARG A 237 32.66 7.54 -0.39
C ARG A 237 33.14 7.40 -1.81
N ILE A 238 33.47 8.48 -2.52
CA ILE A 238 34.08 8.41 -3.86
C ILE A 238 35.37 7.61 -3.76
N LYS A 239 36.27 7.94 -2.83
CA LYS A 239 37.56 7.26 -2.73
C LYS A 239 37.37 5.76 -2.49
N TYR A 240 36.49 5.41 -1.58
CA TYR A 240 36.12 4.05 -1.24
C TYR A 240 35.40 3.32 -2.39
N HIS A 241 34.51 3.99 -3.11
CA HIS A 241 33.70 3.43 -4.19
C HIS A 241 34.45 3.29 -5.51
N PHE A 242 35.30 4.26 -5.85
CA PHE A 242 36.04 4.30 -7.12
C PHE A 242 37.43 3.68 -7.01
N PHE A 243 38.16 3.88 -5.91
CA PHE A 243 39.55 3.40 -5.78
C PHE A 243 39.68 2.08 -5.01
N LEU A 244 38.57 1.46 -4.60
CA LEU A 244 38.56 0.17 -3.91
C LEU A 244 39.50 0.11 -2.69
N THR A 245 39.80 1.24 -2.05
CA THR A 245 40.74 1.30 -0.92
C THR A 245 40.23 0.38 0.20
N SER A 246 41.10 -0.51 0.68
CA SER A 246 40.77 -1.56 1.65
C SER A 246 40.56 -1.04 3.08
N GLU A 247 40.98 0.19 3.35
CA GLU A 247 40.85 0.79 4.68
C GLU A 247 39.39 1.10 5.00
N LYS A 248 38.93 0.60 6.16
CA LYS A 248 37.60 0.91 6.67
C LYS A 248 37.52 2.42 6.96
N PRO A 249 36.45 3.11 6.51
CA PRO A 249 36.27 4.55 6.77
C PRO A 249 36.28 4.92 8.28
N SER A 250 36.03 3.95 9.17
CA SER A 250 36.07 4.16 10.61
C SER A 250 37.44 4.51 11.20
N ALA A 251 38.56 4.17 10.54
CA ALA A 251 39.90 4.43 11.08
C ALA A 251 40.39 5.87 10.84
N LEU A 252 39.85 6.56 9.83
CA LEU A 252 40.19 7.95 9.50
C LEU A 252 39.29 8.98 10.22
N PHE A 253 38.23 8.53 10.90
CA PHE A 253 37.14 9.38 11.40
C PHE A 253 36.94 9.38 12.92
N HIS A 254 37.96 9.02 13.71
CA HIS A 254 38.11 9.73 14.96
C HIS A 254 38.57 11.15 14.64
N ALA A 255 37.62 11.96 14.14
CA ALA A 255 37.71 13.40 14.26
C ALA A 255 37.90 13.62 15.76
N THR A 256 39.15 13.84 16.16
CA THR A 256 39.49 14.31 17.50
C THR A 256 38.54 15.47 17.73
N ALA A 257 37.66 15.37 18.73
CA ALA A 257 36.56 16.29 18.99
C ALA A 257 36.98 17.77 19.19
N ASN A 258 38.28 18.06 19.04
CA ASN A 258 38.93 19.35 19.17
C ASN A 258 39.00 20.16 17.85
N SER A 259 38.54 19.66 16.69
CA SER A 259 38.58 20.42 15.43
C SER A 259 37.34 21.30 15.18
N SER A 260 36.63 21.73 16.23
CA SER A 260 35.29 22.30 16.15
C SER A 260 35.17 23.73 15.58
N ASN A 261 36.23 24.35 15.06
CA ASN A 261 36.22 25.78 14.69
C ASN A 261 36.88 26.18 13.36
N THR A 262 37.28 25.26 12.49
CA THR A 262 37.76 25.66 11.16
C THR A 262 36.59 25.94 10.23
N ASN A 263 36.37 27.23 9.92
CA ASN A 263 35.36 27.69 8.96
C ASN A 263 35.60 27.03 7.59
N LEU A 264 34.79 26.04 7.24
CA LEU A 264 34.98 25.25 6.00
C LEU A 264 34.89 26.10 4.72
N VAL A 265 34.17 27.21 4.76
CA VAL A 265 34.16 28.18 3.64
C VAL A 265 35.58 28.67 3.36
N LEU A 266 36.40 28.90 4.40
CA LEU A 266 37.80 29.28 4.24
C LEU A 266 38.67 28.12 3.74
N ASP A 267 38.45 26.88 4.20
CA ASP A 267 39.21 25.71 3.71
C ASP A 267 38.87 25.37 2.25
N LEU A 268 37.61 25.56 1.84
CA LEU A 268 37.17 25.38 0.45
C LEU A 268 37.73 26.47 -0.46
N ILE A 269 37.80 27.72 0.03
CA ILE A 269 38.47 28.83 -0.66
C ILE A 269 39.98 28.59 -0.72
N ALA A 270 40.58 28.01 0.33
CA ALA A 270 42.00 27.71 0.39
C ALA A 270 42.42 26.51 -0.50
N SER A 271 41.47 25.64 -0.88
CA SER A 271 41.72 24.46 -1.73
C SER A 271 40.85 24.48 -3.01
N PRO A 272 41.09 25.40 -3.96
CA PRO A 272 40.29 25.51 -5.19
C PRO A 272 40.30 24.23 -6.03
N GLU A 273 41.31 23.37 -5.87
CA GLU A 273 41.41 22.05 -6.50
C GLU A 273 40.26 21.10 -6.13
N LYS A 274 39.57 21.34 -5.00
CA LYS A 274 38.43 20.51 -4.55
C LYS A 274 37.08 20.95 -5.14
N ILE A 275 36.99 22.16 -5.71
CA ILE A 275 35.75 22.73 -6.26
C ILE A 275 35.17 21.85 -7.40
N PRO A 276 35.97 21.36 -8.38
CA PRO A 276 35.44 20.50 -9.45
C PRO A 276 34.86 19.19 -8.93
N SER A 277 35.51 18.56 -7.94
CA SER A 277 35.05 17.32 -7.31
C SER A 277 33.74 17.53 -6.55
N LEU A 278 33.60 18.65 -5.86
CA LEU A 278 32.36 19.04 -5.18
C LEU A 278 31.23 19.35 -6.19
N ALA A 279 31.54 20.05 -7.28
CA ALA A 279 30.54 20.30 -8.32
C ALA A 279 30.05 18.98 -8.95
N LEU A 280 30.98 18.07 -9.26
CA LEU A 280 30.65 16.73 -9.76
C LEU A 280 29.81 15.94 -8.76
N PHE A 281 30.10 16.04 -7.45
CA PHE A 281 29.26 15.44 -6.41
C PHE A 281 27.81 15.92 -6.50
N CYS A 282 27.62 17.23 -6.42
CA CYS A 282 26.30 17.85 -6.41
C CYS A 282 25.50 17.47 -7.65
N ILE A 283 26.16 17.44 -8.82
CA ILE A 283 25.55 17.02 -10.07
C ILE A 283 25.13 15.54 -10.01
N CYS A 284 26.02 14.63 -9.60
CA CYS A 284 25.71 13.20 -9.54
C CYS A 284 24.64 12.87 -8.49
N PHE A 285 24.65 13.57 -7.35
CA PHE A 285 23.66 13.42 -6.29
C PHE A 285 22.30 13.99 -6.69
N ALA A 286 22.27 15.16 -7.33
CA ALA A 286 21.04 15.70 -7.91
C ALA A 286 20.47 14.76 -8.96
N PHE A 287 21.31 14.23 -9.86
CA PHE A 287 20.86 13.29 -10.89
C PHE A 287 20.32 11.98 -10.29
N ARG A 288 20.93 11.48 -9.23
CA ARG A 288 20.38 10.35 -8.45
C ARG A 288 18.97 10.66 -7.92
N SER A 289 18.78 11.82 -7.29
CA SER A 289 17.47 12.24 -6.78
C SER A 289 16.46 12.39 -7.92
N PHE A 290 16.89 12.96 -9.06
CA PHE A 290 16.07 13.07 -10.26
C PHE A 290 15.63 11.70 -10.76
N MET A 291 16.53 10.72 -10.87
CA MET A 291 16.19 9.35 -11.32
C MET A 291 15.14 8.68 -10.43
N GLY A 292 15.24 8.84 -9.11
CA GLY A 292 14.22 8.35 -8.17
C GLY A 292 12.87 9.00 -8.41
N SER A 293 12.79 10.33 -8.30
CA SER A 293 11.56 11.09 -8.54
C SER A 293 10.96 10.88 -9.93
N PHE A 294 11.82 10.67 -10.93
CA PHE A 294 11.42 10.45 -12.29
C PHE A 294 10.66 9.15 -12.50
N THR A 295 11.02 8.10 -11.75
CA THR A 295 10.38 6.80 -11.92
C THR A 295 8.96 6.81 -11.39
N ASP A 296 8.75 7.45 -10.25
CA ASP A 296 7.43 7.70 -9.69
C ASP A 296 6.57 8.52 -10.67
N ALA A 297 7.17 9.57 -11.24
CA ALA A 297 6.51 10.35 -12.28
C ALA A 297 6.20 9.52 -13.53
N LEU A 298 7.06 8.60 -13.96
CA LEU A 298 6.81 7.68 -15.08
C LEU A 298 5.58 6.83 -14.82
N VAL A 299 5.50 6.18 -13.65
CA VAL A 299 4.39 5.31 -13.29
C VAL A 299 3.09 6.11 -13.19
N LEU A 300 3.11 7.30 -12.59
CA LEU A 300 1.96 8.20 -12.51
C LEU A 300 1.48 8.67 -13.88
N VAL A 301 2.39 9.16 -14.72
CA VAL A 301 2.06 9.64 -16.07
C VAL A 301 1.53 8.51 -16.93
N THR A 302 2.06 7.30 -16.77
CA THR A 302 1.55 6.12 -17.47
C THR A 302 0.15 5.74 -17.00
N ALA A 303 -0.10 5.79 -15.69
CA ALA A 303 -1.44 5.59 -15.11
C ALA A 303 -2.44 6.61 -15.64
N LEU A 304 -2.09 7.89 -15.64
CA LEU A 304 -2.95 8.96 -16.17
C LEU A 304 -3.20 8.83 -17.68
N SER A 305 -2.18 8.42 -18.45
CA SER A 305 -2.27 8.25 -19.91
C SER A 305 -3.23 7.12 -20.31
N LEU A 306 -3.37 6.08 -19.48
CA LEU A 306 -4.35 5.00 -19.69
C LEU A 306 -5.69 5.29 -19.01
N TRP A 307 -5.68 5.93 -17.83
CA TRP A 307 -6.87 6.24 -17.04
C TRP A 307 -7.82 7.16 -17.80
N HIS A 308 -7.30 8.22 -18.42
CA HIS A 308 -8.16 9.16 -19.12
C HIS A 308 -8.96 8.53 -20.28
N PRO A 309 -8.34 7.85 -21.27
CA PRO A 309 -9.08 7.29 -22.39
C PRO A 309 -10.10 6.22 -21.95
N VAL A 310 -9.77 5.46 -20.90
CA VAL A 310 -10.68 4.48 -20.30
C VAL A 310 -11.84 5.16 -19.58
N LYS A 311 -11.61 6.24 -18.83
CA LYS A 311 -12.66 7.01 -18.18
C LYS A 311 -13.62 7.64 -19.20
N GLU A 312 -13.09 8.19 -20.29
CA GLU A 312 -13.91 8.72 -21.40
C GLU A 312 -14.83 7.63 -21.95
N PHE A 313 -14.31 6.44 -22.23
CA PHE A 313 -15.10 5.30 -22.68
C PHE A 313 -16.16 4.88 -21.64
N SER A 314 -15.81 4.87 -20.36
CA SER A 314 -16.72 4.54 -19.28
C SER A 314 -17.88 5.53 -19.15
N GLU A 315 -17.60 6.83 -19.29
CA GLU A 315 -18.61 7.89 -19.27
C GLU A 315 -19.56 7.77 -20.46
N ILE A 316 -19.01 7.46 -21.63
CA ILE A 316 -19.75 7.17 -22.85
C ILE A 316 -20.73 6.00 -22.64
N LEU A 317 -20.25 4.88 -22.08
CA LEU A 317 -21.10 3.73 -21.78
C LEU A 317 -22.18 4.08 -20.75
N ARG A 318 -21.83 4.81 -19.70
CA ARG A 318 -22.77 5.23 -18.66
C ARG A 318 -23.88 6.12 -19.23
N LYS A 319 -23.55 7.03 -20.15
CA LYS A 319 -24.54 7.85 -20.86
C LYS A 319 -25.47 6.98 -21.70
N SER A 320 -24.93 6.01 -22.44
CA SER A 320 -25.76 5.08 -23.24
C SER A 320 -26.71 4.20 -22.40
N ILE A 321 -26.36 3.91 -21.14
CA ILE A 321 -27.24 3.17 -20.21
C ILE A 321 -28.33 4.08 -19.62
N SER A 322 -27.98 5.35 -19.33
CA SER A 322 -28.85 6.27 -18.59
C SER A 322 -29.78 7.08 -19.48
N GLU A 323 -29.39 7.37 -20.72
CA GLU A 323 -30.11 8.26 -21.64
C GLU A 323 -30.62 7.43 -22.82
N GLU A 324 -31.94 7.34 -22.96
CA GLU A 324 -32.64 6.55 -23.99
C GLU A 324 -32.27 6.97 -25.44
N ASN A 325 -31.64 8.15 -25.61
CA ASN A 325 -31.29 8.73 -26.91
C ASN A 325 -29.80 8.57 -27.30
N ALA A 326 -28.92 8.12 -26.39
CA ALA A 326 -27.48 8.00 -26.66
C ALA A 326 -27.09 6.57 -27.09
N ASN A 327 -27.61 6.12 -28.24
CA ASN A 327 -27.38 4.77 -28.72
C ASN A 327 -25.98 4.61 -29.33
N ILE A 328 -25.02 4.19 -28.50
CA ILE A 328 -23.79 3.61 -29.01
C ILE A 328 -24.04 2.14 -29.28
N GLY A 329 -23.93 1.77 -30.56
CA GLY A 329 -24.07 0.39 -30.97
C GLY A 329 -23.04 -0.50 -30.28
N PHE A 330 -23.44 -1.72 -29.93
CA PHE A 330 -22.56 -2.73 -29.32
C PHE A 330 -21.25 -2.90 -30.11
N ALA A 331 -21.34 -2.93 -31.45
CA ALA A 331 -20.18 -3.07 -32.33
C ALA A 331 -19.16 -1.93 -32.14
N ASP A 332 -19.63 -0.69 -31.94
CA ASP A 332 -18.76 0.46 -31.69
C ASP A 332 -18.14 0.41 -30.29
N ALA A 333 -18.91 0.00 -29.29
CA ALA A 333 -18.41 -0.20 -27.93
C ALA A 333 -17.31 -1.29 -27.88
N VAL A 334 -17.51 -2.42 -28.56
CA VAL A 334 -16.52 -3.49 -28.68
C VAL A 334 -15.29 -3.02 -29.46
N LYS A 335 -15.48 -2.28 -30.55
CA LYS A 335 -14.38 -1.72 -31.35
C LYS A 335 -13.53 -0.77 -30.50
N GLU A 336 -14.15 0.07 -29.68
CA GLU A 336 -13.43 0.98 -28.80
C GLU A 336 -12.73 0.26 -27.65
N TYR A 337 -13.38 -0.74 -27.05
CA TYR A 337 -12.75 -1.63 -26.06
C TYR A 337 -11.48 -2.29 -26.62
N ARG A 338 -11.50 -2.80 -27.86
CA ARG A 338 -10.32 -3.39 -28.51
C ARG A 338 -9.19 -2.39 -28.68
N LYS A 339 -9.48 -1.13 -29.08
CA LYS A 339 -8.46 -0.07 -29.15
C LYS A 339 -7.84 0.23 -27.78
N LEU A 340 -8.66 0.29 -26.73
CA LEU A 340 -8.18 0.49 -25.36
C LEU A 340 -7.31 -0.68 -24.88
N LYS A 341 -7.67 -1.90 -25.25
CA LYS A 341 -6.87 -3.09 -24.96
C LYS A 341 -5.53 -3.05 -25.68
N GLU A 342 -5.49 -2.73 -26.97
CA GLU A 342 -4.24 -2.54 -27.72
C GLU A 342 -3.36 -1.44 -27.11
N LEU A 343 -3.97 -0.34 -26.67
CA LEU A 343 -3.26 0.73 -25.98
C LEU A 343 -2.67 0.26 -24.64
N SER A 344 -3.45 -0.46 -23.83
CA SER A 344 -2.98 -1.03 -22.56
C SER A 344 -1.84 -2.02 -22.76
N ILE A 345 -1.90 -2.86 -23.81
CA ILE A 345 -0.80 -3.77 -24.20
C ILE A 345 0.44 -2.97 -24.57
N ALA A 346 0.33 -1.96 -25.44
CA ALA A 346 1.46 -1.13 -25.86
C ALA A 346 2.13 -0.40 -24.68
N ILE A 347 1.32 0.15 -23.77
CA ILE A 347 1.79 0.80 -22.54
C ILE A 347 2.50 -0.22 -21.64
N ASN A 348 1.88 -1.35 -21.34
CA ASN A 348 2.47 -2.38 -20.49
C ASN A 348 3.76 -2.93 -21.11
N ASP A 349 3.83 -3.12 -22.43
CA ASP A 349 5.05 -3.57 -23.09
C ASP A 349 6.24 -2.62 -22.87
N ALA A 350 5.98 -1.32 -22.82
CA ALA A 350 6.96 -0.31 -22.48
C ALA A 350 7.34 -0.36 -20.98
N VAL A 351 6.36 -0.32 -20.06
CA VAL A 351 6.62 -0.02 -18.63
C VAL A 351 6.51 -1.20 -17.65
N GLN A 352 5.94 -2.34 -18.03
CA GLN A 352 5.53 -3.39 -17.07
C GLN A 352 6.65 -3.92 -16.15
N THR A 353 7.91 -3.92 -16.62
CA THR A 353 9.06 -4.34 -15.80
C THR A 353 9.50 -3.24 -14.82
N VAL A 354 9.37 -1.96 -15.22
CA VAL A 354 9.57 -0.83 -14.30
C VAL A 354 8.51 -0.88 -13.22
N VAL A 355 7.23 -1.06 -13.59
CA VAL A 355 6.13 -1.19 -12.62
C VAL A 355 6.36 -2.36 -11.67
N PHE A 356 6.78 -3.52 -12.19
CA PHE A 356 7.10 -4.69 -11.35
C PHE A 356 8.18 -4.37 -10.31
N THR A 357 9.31 -3.83 -10.75
CA THR A 357 10.43 -3.50 -9.84
C THR A 357 10.10 -2.34 -8.92
N PHE A 358 9.31 -1.37 -9.37
CA PHE A 358 8.80 -0.25 -8.58
C PHE A 358 7.97 -0.74 -7.39
N VAL A 359 7.03 -1.67 -7.62
CA VAL A 359 6.22 -2.22 -6.51
C VAL A 359 7.09 -3.01 -5.53
N VAL A 360 8.04 -3.81 -6.02
CA VAL A 360 8.98 -4.55 -5.15
C VAL A 360 9.80 -3.58 -4.30
N GLN A 361 10.35 -2.53 -4.91
CA GLN A 361 11.10 -1.50 -4.19
C GLN A 361 10.21 -0.78 -3.17
N ALA A 362 9.01 -0.34 -3.56
CA ALA A 362 8.08 0.36 -2.69
C ALA A 362 7.72 -0.46 -1.44
N ILE A 363 7.53 -1.78 -1.57
CA ILE A 363 7.30 -2.67 -0.44
C ILE A 363 8.43 -2.54 0.58
N PHE A 364 9.70 -2.69 0.16
CA PHE A 364 10.84 -2.62 1.08
C PHE A 364 11.14 -1.21 1.58
N PHE A 365 11.00 -0.21 0.70
CA PHE A 365 11.23 1.19 1.02
C PHE A 365 10.27 1.67 2.12
N TYR A 366 8.96 1.51 1.92
CA TYR A 366 7.99 1.95 2.93
C TYR A 366 8.04 1.07 4.18
N SER A 367 8.36 -0.23 4.06
CA SER A 367 8.55 -1.11 5.22
C SER A 367 9.63 -0.64 6.19
N THR A 368 10.71 -0.05 5.68
CA THR A 368 11.81 0.46 6.51
C THR A 368 11.57 1.91 6.95
N ARG A 369 10.96 2.73 6.08
CA ARG A 369 10.81 4.18 6.29
C ARG A 369 9.52 4.61 6.97
N LEU A 370 8.45 3.79 7.00
CA LEU A 370 7.20 4.13 7.68
C LEU A 370 7.43 4.35 9.18
N LYS A 371 8.30 3.56 9.82
CA LYS A 371 8.67 3.77 11.21
C LYS A 371 9.33 5.14 11.40
N GLU A 372 10.33 5.47 10.59
CA GLU A 372 11.01 6.77 10.65
C GLU A 372 10.03 7.93 10.42
N TRP A 373 9.07 7.75 9.52
CA TRP A 373 8.03 8.74 9.24
C TRP A 373 7.13 8.99 10.45
N ILE A 374 6.76 7.94 11.18
CA ILE A 374 5.90 8.03 12.37
C ILE A 374 6.68 8.56 13.58
N THR A 375 7.95 8.17 13.75
CA THR A 375 8.72 8.49 14.95
C THR A 375 9.47 9.82 14.86
N ASN A 376 9.86 10.26 13.66
CA ASN A 376 10.65 11.47 13.47
C ASN A 376 9.76 12.57 12.86
N CYS A 377 9.52 13.65 13.58
CA CYS A 377 8.78 14.84 13.10
C CYS A 377 9.69 15.86 12.38
N GLY A 378 10.67 15.39 11.59
CA GLY A 378 11.69 16.26 10.96
C GLY A 378 11.37 16.67 9.51
N SER A 379 12.30 17.37 8.86
CA SER A 379 12.24 17.71 7.42
C SER A 379 12.16 16.47 6.51
N GLY A 380 12.73 15.34 6.93
CA GLY A 380 12.56 14.04 6.26
C GLY A 380 11.10 13.56 6.17
N THR A 381 10.22 14.02 7.07
CA THR A 381 8.79 13.68 7.07
C THR A 381 8.09 14.26 5.85
N LEU A 382 8.42 15.49 5.43
CA LEU A 382 7.84 16.11 4.23
C LEU A 382 8.23 15.34 2.96
N TYR A 383 9.49 14.94 2.87
CA TYR A 383 9.99 14.08 1.79
C TYR A 383 9.20 12.77 1.73
N LEU A 384 9.14 12.02 2.84
CA LEU A 384 8.42 10.74 2.89
C LEU A 384 6.93 10.89 2.60
N SER A 385 6.28 11.94 3.13
CA SER A 385 4.88 12.25 2.85
C SER A 385 4.61 12.49 1.38
N PHE A 386 5.45 13.26 0.68
CA PHE A 386 5.29 13.54 -0.75
C PHE A 386 5.32 12.25 -1.59
N PHE A 387 6.33 11.40 -1.37
CA PHE A 387 6.45 10.13 -2.08
C PHE A 387 5.32 9.18 -1.72
N PHE A 388 4.92 9.11 -0.45
CA PHE A 388 3.81 8.26 0.00
C PHE A 388 2.49 8.69 -0.64
N ILE A 389 2.15 9.98 -0.64
CA ILE A 389 0.95 10.52 -1.31
C ILE A 389 1.00 10.22 -2.82
N SER A 390 2.16 10.41 -3.45
CA SER A 390 2.39 10.09 -4.85
C SER A 390 2.14 8.61 -5.15
N PHE A 391 2.61 7.73 -4.28
CA PHE A 391 2.37 6.28 -4.33
C PHE A 391 0.88 5.94 -4.31
N PHE A 392 0.08 6.56 -3.44
CA PHE A 392 -1.37 6.37 -3.46
C PHE A 392 -2.02 6.89 -4.73
N PHE A 393 -1.61 8.04 -5.25
CA PHE A 393 -2.17 8.55 -6.51
C PHE A 393 -1.89 7.60 -7.68
N MET A 394 -0.66 7.09 -7.79
CA MET A 394 -0.29 6.10 -8.81
C MET A 394 -1.19 4.87 -8.73
N PHE A 395 -1.36 4.32 -7.53
CA PHE A 395 -2.16 3.12 -7.29
C PHE A 395 -3.66 3.38 -7.48
N TYR A 396 -4.14 4.55 -7.08
CA TYR A 396 -5.53 4.99 -7.27
C TYR A 396 -5.88 5.09 -8.75
N PHE A 397 -5.11 5.83 -9.55
CA PHE A 397 -5.41 5.96 -10.98
C PHE A 397 -5.28 4.64 -11.74
N ALA A 398 -4.25 3.84 -11.42
CA ALA A 398 -4.08 2.52 -12.02
C ALA A 398 -5.23 1.56 -11.68
N SER A 399 -5.72 1.57 -10.44
CA SER A 399 -6.85 0.75 -10.00
C SER A 399 -8.19 1.23 -10.52
N ASP A 400 -8.39 2.55 -10.63
CA ASP A 400 -9.59 3.11 -11.22
C ASP A 400 -9.71 2.73 -12.70
N VAL A 401 -8.61 2.61 -13.46
CA VAL A 401 -8.64 2.08 -14.84
C VAL A 401 -9.39 0.74 -14.90
N CYS A 402 -9.04 -0.20 -14.02
CA CYS A 402 -9.69 -1.52 -14.00
C CYS A 402 -11.19 -1.40 -13.66
N LYS A 403 -11.54 -0.57 -12.68
CA LYS A 403 -12.93 -0.34 -12.25
C LYS A 403 -13.78 0.33 -13.34
N GLN A 404 -13.23 1.28 -14.08
CA GLN A 404 -13.92 1.92 -15.19
C GLN A 404 -14.16 0.90 -16.33
N VAL A 405 -13.20 0.01 -16.60
CA VAL A 405 -13.38 -1.08 -17.58
C VAL A 405 -14.47 -2.07 -17.14
N ASP A 406 -14.61 -2.33 -15.83
CA ASP A 406 -15.69 -3.17 -15.31
C ASP A 406 -17.08 -2.60 -15.60
N GLN A 407 -17.23 -1.28 -15.86
CA GLN A 407 -18.51 -0.71 -16.31
C GLN A 407 -18.93 -1.24 -17.68
N PHE A 408 -17.99 -1.63 -18.53
CA PHE A 408 -18.32 -2.28 -19.81
C PHE A 408 -18.95 -3.65 -19.61
N ARG A 409 -18.55 -4.37 -18.55
CA ARG A 409 -19.20 -5.62 -18.17
C ARG A 409 -20.66 -5.39 -17.74
N LEU A 410 -20.91 -4.33 -16.97
CA LEU A 410 -22.27 -3.94 -16.59
C LEU A 410 -23.11 -3.54 -17.79
N PHE A 411 -22.53 -2.77 -18.72
CA PHE A 411 -23.16 -2.43 -20.00
C PHE A 411 -23.62 -3.69 -20.74
N ILE A 412 -22.74 -4.67 -20.92
CA ILE A 412 -23.07 -5.95 -21.58
C ILE A 412 -24.22 -6.68 -20.87
N TYR A 413 -24.23 -6.71 -19.53
CA TYR A 413 -25.31 -7.36 -18.78
C TYR A 413 -26.65 -6.64 -18.87
N GLN A 414 -26.63 -5.32 -19.01
CA GLN A 414 -27.81 -4.46 -19.08
C GLN A 414 -28.36 -4.28 -20.49
N MET A 415 -27.63 -4.72 -21.53
CA MET A 415 -28.15 -4.68 -22.91
C MET A 415 -29.47 -5.45 -23.03
N ASN A 416 -30.43 -4.81 -23.68
CA ASN A 416 -31.75 -5.37 -23.97
C ASN A 416 -31.65 -6.65 -24.81
N SER A 417 -32.64 -7.53 -24.68
CA SER A 417 -32.69 -8.79 -25.42
C SER A 417 -32.72 -8.59 -26.94
N GLU A 418 -33.20 -7.44 -27.43
CA GLU A 418 -33.22 -7.09 -28.85
C GLU A 418 -31.82 -6.74 -29.38
N ASP A 419 -31.03 -5.96 -28.65
CA ASP A 419 -29.65 -5.66 -29.02
C ASP A 419 -28.76 -6.91 -28.96
N ARG A 420 -29.08 -7.85 -28.06
CA ARG A 420 -28.41 -9.16 -28.00
C ARG A 420 -28.66 -10.01 -29.25
N LYS A 421 -29.75 -9.81 -30.00
CA LYS A 421 -30.01 -10.60 -31.23
C LYS A 421 -28.98 -10.33 -32.31
N PHE A 422 -28.32 -9.16 -32.28
CA PHE A 422 -27.31 -8.77 -33.26
C PHE A 422 -25.91 -9.33 -32.97
N ALA A 423 -25.68 -9.91 -31.79
CA ALA A 423 -24.42 -10.55 -31.43
C ALA A 423 -24.67 -12.03 -31.10
N ALA A 424 -23.85 -12.93 -31.65
CA ALA A 424 -23.92 -14.33 -31.27
C ALA A 424 -23.67 -14.47 -29.76
N GLU A 425 -24.48 -15.25 -29.03
CA GLU A 425 -24.31 -15.46 -27.58
C GLU A 425 -22.90 -15.94 -27.22
N THR A 426 -22.27 -16.68 -28.14
CA THR A 426 -20.88 -17.14 -28.06
C THR A 426 -19.89 -15.97 -27.99
N ASP A 427 -20.09 -14.92 -28.79
CA ASP A 427 -19.18 -13.76 -28.84
C ASP A 427 -19.28 -12.93 -27.56
N ILE A 428 -20.49 -12.80 -27.01
CA ILE A 428 -20.71 -12.14 -25.71
C ILE A 428 -20.01 -12.92 -24.60
N MET A 429 -20.13 -14.25 -24.58
CA MET A 429 -19.46 -15.09 -23.59
C MET A 429 -17.93 -15.03 -23.72
N VAL A 430 -17.39 -15.05 -24.94
CA VAL A 430 -15.96 -14.88 -25.20
C VAL A 430 -15.48 -13.51 -24.72
N LEU A 431 -16.25 -12.44 -24.98
CA LEU A 431 -15.91 -11.09 -24.52
C LEU A 431 -15.96 -10.97 -22.99
N LEU A 432 -16.95 -11.55 -22.33
CA LEU A 432 -17.05 -11.58 -20.86
C LEU A 432 -15.91 -12.39 -20.23
N HIS A 433 -15.51 -13.49 -20.87
CA HIS A 433 -14.36 -14.27 -20.46
C HIS A 433 -13.06 -13.47 -20.66
N GLU A 434 -12.91 -12.78 -21.79
CA GLU A 434 -11.76 -11.92 -22.10
C GLU A 434 -11.63 -10.77 -21.09
N LEU A 435 -12.74 -10.11 -20.75
CA LEU A 435 -12.80 -9.07 -19.71
C LEU A 435 -12.36 -9.59 -18.34
N SER A 436 -12.69 -10.83 -18.01
CA SER A 436 -12.36 -11.44 -16.72
C SER A 436 -10.92 -11.95 -16.66
N SER A 437 -10.40 -12.47 -17.78
CA SER A 437 -9.07 -13.10 -17.85
C SER A 437 -7.94 -12.12 -18.20
N SER A 438 -8.25 -11.05 -18.93
CA SER A 438 -7.27 -10.07 -19.44
C SER A 438 -7.72 -8.63 -19.19
N PRO A 439 -7.80 -8.19 -17.92
CA PRO A 439 -8.31 -6.85 -17.61
C PRO A 439 -7.39 -5.76 -18.20
N ILE A 440 -8.02 -4.75 -18.81
CA ILE A 440 -7.33 -3.53 -19.23
C ILE A 440 -6.87 -2.80 -17.97
N GLY A 441 -5.56 -2.64 -17.81
CA GLY A 441 -4.97 -2.02 -16.63
C GLY A 441 -3.46 -1.95 -16.73
N ILE A 442 -2.83 -1.38 -15.70
CA ILE A 442 -1.36 -1.40 -15.58
C ILE A 442 -0.95 -2.71 -14.89
N SER A 443 -0.05 -3.45 -15.53
CA SER A 443 0.40 -4.75 -15.06
C SER A 443 1.91 -4.80 -14.79
N GLY A 444 2.31 -5.61 -13.81
CA GLY A 444 3.70 -5.91 -13.48
C GLY A 444 4.14 -7.24 -14.09
N LYS A 445 4.72 -7.21 -15.30
CA LYS A 445 5.24 -8.39 -16.03
C LYS A 445 4.24 -9.58 -16.09
N GLY A 446 2.94 -9.30 -16.22
CA GLY A 446 1.87 -10.29 -16.19
C GLY A 446 1.65 -11.02 -14.86
N ARG A 447 2.38 -10.67 -13.78
CA ARG A 447 2.26 -11.30 -12.46
C ARG A 447 1.11 -10.71 -11.64
N PHE A 448 0.85 -9.43 -11.83
CA PHE A 448 -0.25 -8.72 -11.17
C PHE A 448 -0.74 -7.59 -12.07
N VAL A 449 -1.99 -7.20 -11.84
CA VAL A 449 -2.59 -5.98 -12.38
C VAL A 449 -2.93 -5.09 -11.19
N ILE A 450 -2.60 -3.81 -11.26
CA ILE A 450 -2.85 -2.86 -10.16
C ILE A 450 -4.34 -2.52 -10.16
N ASN A 451 -5.15 -3.39 -9.55
CA ASN A 451 -6.58 -3.17 -9.28
C ASN A 451 -6.80 -2.84 -7.79
N TYR A 452 -8.00 -2.42 -7.38
CA TYR A 452 -8.27 -2.04 -5.98
C TYR A 452 -7.98 -3.17 -4.99
N SER A 453 -8.15 -4.42 -5.39
CA SER A 453 -7.77 -5.57 -4.56
C SER A 453 -6.26 -5.64 -4.33
N PHE A 454 -5.46 -5.39 -5.36
CA PHE A 454 -4.00 -5.37 -5.27
C PHE A 454 -3.52 -4.19 -4.41
N VAL A 455 -4.08 -3.00 -4.63
CA VAL A 455 -3.78 -1.80 -3.82
C VAL A 455 -4.05 -2.08 -2.35
N ALA A 456 -5.22 -2.64 -2.02
CA ALA A 456 -5.55 -3.02 -0.65
C ALA A 456 -4.56 -4.06 -0.08
N SER A 457 -4.18 -5.07 -0.86
CA SER A 457 -3.17 -6.05 -0.44
C SER A 457 -1.81 -5.42 -0.14
N ILE A 458 -1.39 -4.43 -0.93
CA ILE A 458 -0.11 -3.72 -0.72
C ILE A 458 -0.17 -2.84 0.52
N ILE A 459 -1.23 -2.02 0.70
CA ILE A 459 -1.43 -1.20 1.90
C ILE A 459 -1.41 -2.09 3.15
N CYS A 460 -2.11 -3.21 3.09
CA CYS A 460 -2.19 -4.14 4.21
C CYS A 460 -0.85 -4.82 4.48
N GLY A 461 -0.13 -5.23 3.44
CA GLY A 461 1.23 -5.76 3.54
C GLY A 461 2.21 -4.76 4.16
N LEU A 462 2.15 -3.48 3.76
CA LEU A 462 2.95 -2.42 4.36
C LEU A 462 2.61 -2.20 5.84
N GLY A 463 1.31 -2.21 6.17
CA GLY A 463 0.85 -2.15 7.56
C GLY A 463 1.44 -3.29 8.40
N HIS A 464 1.43 -4.52 7.88
CA HIS A 464 2.02 -5.66 8.59
C HIS A 464 3.51 -5.55 8.79
N ILE A 465 4.25 -5.16 7.76
CA ILE A 465 5.69 -5.08 7.87
C ILE A 465 6.03 -3.96 8.87
N SER A 466 5.30 -2.84 8.84
CA SER A 466 5.43 -1.79 9.86
C SER A 466 5.18 -2.32 11.27
N THR A 467 4.08 -3.04 11.51
CA THR A 467 3.78 -3.63 12.83
C THR A 467 4.80 -4.69 13.24
N LEU A 468 5.26 -5.53 12.31
CA LEU A 468 6.31 -6.51 12.56
C LEU A 468 7.64 -5.83 12.94
N MET A 469 7.96 -4.70 12.31
CA MET A 469 9.18 -3.94 12.58
C MET A 469 9.15 -3.22 13.93
N GLU A 470 7.99 -2.71 14.32
CA GLU A 470 7.75 -2.20 15.68
C GLU A 470 7.90 -3.34 16.69
N TYR A 471 7.25 -4.48 16.46
CA TYR A 471 7.37 -5.66 17.31
C TYR A 471 8.81 -6.17 17.45
N LEU A 472 9.56 -6.28 16.35
CA LEU A 472 10.98 -6.70 16.40
C LEU A 472 11.87 -5.68 17.11
N SER A 473 11.46 -4.41 17.13
CA SER A 473 12.11 -3.37 17.94
C SER A 473 11.85 -3.61 19.43
N ASP A 474 10.61 -3.90 19.79
CA ASP A 474 10.19 -4.11 21.19
C ASP A 474 10.77 -5.41 21.77
N VAL A 475 10.75 -6.50 20.99
CA VAL A 475 11.39 -7.79 21.37
C VAL A 475 12.88 -7.62 21.63
N ARG A 476 13.56 -6.65 20.98
CA ARG A 476 14.96 -6.35 21.31
C ARG A 476 15.12 -5.51 22.56
N GLY A 477 14.17 -4.64 22.86
CA GLY A 477 14.08 -4.03 24.18
C GLY A 477 14.12 -5.13 25.25
N LEU A 478 13.25 -6.14 25.11
CA LEU A 478 13.23 -7.31 26.01
C LEU A 478 14.49 -8.18 25.92
N ARG A 479 15.05 -8.45 24.73
CA ARG A 479 16.26 -9.30 24.59
C ARG A 479 17.49 -8.66 25.23
N ARG A 480 17.58 -7.32 25.28
CA ARG A 480 18.66 -6.65 26.01
C ARG A 480 18.51 -6.81 27.53
N GLU A 481 17.30 -7.04 28.01
CA GLU A 481 17.03 -7.39 29.41
C GLU A 481 17.24 -8.90 29.69
N ILE A 482 17.06 -9.76 28.67
CA ILE A 482 17.21 -11.21 28.78
C ILE A 482 18.66 -11.63 28.40
N SER A 483 19.51 -11.65 29.43
CA SER A 483 20.86 -12.24 29.53
C SER A 483 20.98 -13.70 28.98
N PRO A 484 22.19 -14.27 28.70
CA PRO A 484 22.40 -15.47 27.88
C PRO A 484 21.89 -16.82 28.41
N SER A 485 21.21 -16.88 29.55
CA SER A 485 20.81 -18.14 30.17
C SER A 485 19.52 -18.71 29.57
N GLY A 486 19.66 -19.49 28.50
CA GLY A 486 18.75 -20.61 28.21
C GLY A 486 17.75 -20.42 27.06
N ARG A 487 17.81 -21.37 26.11
CA ARG A 487 16.82 -21.55 25.03
C ARG A 487 15.50 -22.05 25.62
N ASN A 488 14.68 -21.14 26.13
CA ASN A 488 13.37 -21.52 26.65
C ASN A 488 12.35 -21.68 25.49
N PRO A 489 11.83 -22.89 25.21
CA PRO A 489 10.82 -23.12 24.16
C PRO A 489 9.53 -22.31 24.36
N VAL A 490 9.27 -21.83 25.58
CA VAL A 490 8.15 -20.93 25.90
C VAL A 490 8.27 -19.60 25.16
N VAL A 491 9.49 -19.07 25.00
CA VAL A 491 9.73 -17.81 24.26
C VAL A 491 9.42 -17.99 22.77
N TYR A 492 9.65 -19.18 22.21
CA TYR A 492 9.27 -19.50 20.83
C TYR A 492 7.75 -19.64 20.68
N LEU A 493 7.05 -20.21 21.66
CA LEU A 493 5.59 -20.28 21.65
C LEU A 493 4.94 -18.89 21.79
N GLU A 494 5.49 -18.02 22.65
CA GLU A 494 5.08 -16.61 22.73
C GLU A 494 5.31 -15.88 21.40
N TYR A 495 6.43 -16.16 20.72
CA TYR A 495 6.72 -15.64 19.39
C TYR A 495 5.67 -16.09 18.35
N PHE A 496 5.32 -17.39 18.31
CA PHE A 496 4.28 -17.92 17.40
C PHE A 496 2.88 -17.39 17.72
N MET A 497 2.54 -17.25 19.01
CA MET A 497 1.27 -16.70 19.48
C MET A 497 1.07 -15.25 18.99
N VAL A 498 2.12 -14.43 19.06
CA VAL A 498 2.07 -13.05 18.56
C VAL A 498 1.91 -13.03 17.03
N HIS A 499 2.62 -13.89 16.29
CA HIS A 499 2.48 -13.98 14.84
C HIS A 499 1.07 -14.42 14.41
N ALA A 500 0.49 -15.43 15.08
CA ALA A 500 -0.88 -15.87 14.81
C ALA A 500 -1.91 -14.77 15.12
N SER A 501 -1.70 -14.01 16.19
CA SER A 501 -2.54 -12.85 16.52
C SER A 501 -2.48 -11.78 15.43
N ILE A 502 -1.29 -11.42 14.93
CA ILE A 502 -1.13 -10.43 13.85
C ILE A 502 -1.86 -10.89 12.57
N ILE A 503 -1.72 -12.17 12.20
CA ILE A 503 -2.39 -12.71 11.01
C ILE A 503 -3.91 -12.80 11.20
N ARG A 504 -4.42 -13.02 12.41
CA ARG A 504 -5.86 -12.91 12.70
C ARG A 504 -6.36 -11.48 12.46
N HIS A 505 -5.68 -10.48 13.03
CA HIS A 505 -6.05 -9.06 12.88
C HIS A 505 -6.01 -8.61 11.41
N PHE A 506 -4.99 -9.05 10.67
CA PHE A 506 -4.91 -8.89 9.22
C PHE A 506 -6.18 -9.37 8.50
N LEU A 507 -6.57 -10.61 8.76
CA LEU A 507 -7.68 -11.23 8.04
C LEU A 507 -9.01 -10.60 8.38
N LEU A 508 -9.19 -10.09 9.61
CA LEU A 508 -10.36 -9.33 9.98
C LEU A 508 -10.49 -8.02 9.23
N VAL A 509 -9.42 -7.24 9.13
CA VAL A 509 -9.44 -5.98 8.38
C VAL A 509 -9.69 -6.26 6.90
N VAL A 510 -9.06 -7.30 6.34
CA VAL A 510 -9.28 -7.74 4.95
C VAL A 510 -10.73 -8.20 4.73
N ILE A 511 -11.33 -8.92 5.68
CA ILE A 511 -12.71 -9.38 5.61
C ILE A 511 -13.68 -8.20 5.71
N TYR A 512 -13.50 -7.30 6.68
CA TYR A 512 -14.33 -6.10 6.81
C TYR A 512 -14.28 -5.21 5.57
N TRP A 513 -13.09 -5.03 4.98
CA TRP A 513 -12.93 -4.17 3.82
C TRP A 513 -13.37 -4.85 2.52
N ARG A 514 -12.76 -6.00 2.17
CA ARG A 514 -12.92 -6.64 0.85
C ARG A 514 -14.22 -7.42 0.73
N ARG A 515 -14.81 -7.83 1.85
CA ARG A 515 -16.00 -8.69 1.89
C ARG A 515 -17.21 -7.97 2.49
N SER A 516 -17.19 -6.64 2.64
CA SER A 516 -18.36 -5.85 3.06
C SER A 516 -19.59 -6.10 2.18
N GLU A 517 -19.40 -6.21 0.86
CA GLU A 517 -20.47 -6.58 -0.08
C GLU A 517 -21.00 -8.00 0.19
N LEU A 518 -20.13 -8.91 0.62
CA LEU A 518 -20.54 -10.27 0.99
C LEU A 518 -21.26 -10.28 2.33
N PHE A 519 -20.87 -9.48 3.32
CA PHE A 519 -21.68 -9.26 4.53
C PHE A 519 -23.05 -8.72 4.19
N HIS A 520 -23.15 -7.75 3.27
CA HIS A 520 -24.43 -7.25 2.80
C HIS A 520 -25.26 -8.35 2.11
N LYS A 521 -24.61 -9.25 1.35
CA LYS A 521 -25.27 -10.44 0.78
C LYS A 521 -25.69 -11.46 1.85
N ILE A 522 -24.92 -11.65 2.92
CA ILE A 522 -25.33 -12.47 4.09
C ILE A 522 -26.59 -11.87 4.70
N VAL A 523 -26.56 -10.58 5.03
CA VAL A 523 -27.68 -9.86 5.65
C VAL A 523 -28.93 -9.92 4.76
N ASN A 524 -28.80 -9.62 3.46
CA ASN A 524 -29.92 -9.72 2.52
C ASN A 524 -30.44 -11.15 2.38
N SER A 525 -29.56 -12.15 2.40
CA SER A 525 -29.94 -13.56 2.37
C SER A 525 -30.66 -14.01 3.65
N LEU A 526 -30.45 -13.31 4.77
CA LEU A 526 -31.14 -13.54 6.03
C LEU A 526 -32.48 -12.79 6.06
N ASP A 527 -32.53 -11.53 5.62
CA ASP A 527 -33.76 -10.71 5.58
C ASP A 527 -34.78 -11.24 4.55
N GLY A 528 -34.33 -11.82 3.45
CA GLY A 528 -35.20 -12.45 2.45
C GLY A 528 -35.88 -13.75 2.94
N ARG A 529 -35.49 -14.30 4.09
CA ARG A 529 -36.12 -15.51 4.66
C ARG A 529 -37.18 -15.15 5.67
N GLN A 530 -38.44 -15.36 5.31
CA GLN A 530 -39.46 -15.60 6.33
C GLN A 530 -39.19 -16.97 6.97
N PRO A 531 -39.14 -17.09 8.30
CA PRO A 531 -38.94 -18.38 8.95
C PRO A 531 -40.02 -19.36 8.47
N MET A 532 -39.65 -20.55 7.99
CA MET A 532 -40.62 -21.60 7.62
C MET A 532 -41.54 -21.94 8.79
N THR A 533 -41.03 -21.85 10.02
CA THR A 533 -41.84 -21.95 11.23
C THR A 533 -42.98 -20.94 11.22
N PHE A 534 -42.81 -19.71 10.72
CA PHE A 534 -43.87 -18.72 10.64
C PHE A 534 -44.93 -19.04 9.57
N LYS A 535 -44.58 -19.59 8.41
CA LYS A 535 -45.57 -19.99 7.38
C LYS A 535 -46.37 -21.23 7.78
N CYS A 536 -45.73 -22.25 8.36
CA CYS A 536 -46.42 -23.46 8.85
C CYS A 536 -47.15 -23.22 10.19
N PHE A 537 -46.59 -22.40 11.09
CA PHE A 537 -47.32 -22.03 12.31
C PHE A 537 -48.46 -21.06 12.03
N SER A 538 -48.35 -20.13 11.06
CA SER A 538 -49.46 -19.20 10.76
C SER A 538 -50.73 -19.90 10.31
N SER A 539 -50.64 -21.05 9.63
CA SER A 539 -51.82 -21.85 9.28
C SER A 539 -52.34 -22.73 10.42
N THR A 540 -51.53 -22.92 11.48
CA THR A 540 -51.88 -23.77 12.64
C THR A 540 -52.25 -22.94 13.89
N ILE A 541 -51.77 -21.70 14.00
CA ILE A 541 -51.97 -20.75 15.13
C ILE A 541 -53.20 -19.86 14.98
N GLU A 542 -53.97 -19.95 13.89
CA GLU A 542 -55.33 -19.37 13.91
C GLU A 542 -56.21 -19.96 15.04
N ASN A 543 -55.79 -21.07 15.70
CA ASN A 543 -56.53 -21.68 16.80
C ASN A 543 -55.95 -21.56 18.22
N HIS A 544 -54.75 -21.01 18.47
CA HIS A 544 -54.29 -20.83 19.86
C HIS A 544 -53.49 -19.54 20.08
N LYS A 545 -54.11 -18.61 20.85
CA LYS A 545 -53.52 -17.38 21.38
C LYS A 545 -52.43 -17.69 22.41
N LEU A 546 -51.17 -17.69 21.99
CA LEU A 546 -50.04 -17.47 22.89
C LEU A 546 -49.06 -16.48 22.25
N LYS A 547 -49.22 -15.21 22.65
CA LYS A 547 -48.27 -14.13 22.38
C LYS A 547 -47.11 -14.25 23.37
N SER A 548 -46.01 -14.84 22.94
CA SER A 548 -44.70 -14.54 23.50
C SER A 548 -43.76 -14.29 22.32
N GLN A 549 -43.53 -13.00 22.05
CA GLN A 549 -42.65 -12.50 21.01
C GLN A 549 -41.54 -11.70 21.67
N VAL A 550 -40.41 -12.35 21.95
CA VAL A 550 -39.13 -11.65 21.88
C VAL A 550 -38.65 -11.85 20.45
N PRO A 551 -38.59 -10.81 19.60
CA PRO A 551 -38.11 -10.96 18.23
C PRO A 551 -36.68 -11.49 18.28
N LYS A 552 -36.34 -12.54 17.52
CA LYS A 552 -34.98 -13.12 17.46
C LYS A 552 -33.88 -12.07 17.19
N LYS A 553 -34.23 -10.93 16.57
CA LYS A 553 -33.37 -9.74 16.40
C LYS A 553 -32.88 -9.16 17.75
N TRP A 554 -33.69 -9.19 18.81
CA TRP A 554 -33.29 -8.71 20.14
C TRP A 554 -32.31 -9.65 20.84
N ILE A 555 -32.38 -10.96 20.61
CA ILE A 555 -31.44 -11.91 21.21
C ILE A 555 -30.03 -11.68 20.65
N ALA A 556 -29.89 -11.45 19.35
CA ALA A 556 -28.60 -11.11 18.73
C ALA A 556 -28.05 -9.77 19.25
N VAL A 557 -28.91 -8.74 19.38
CA VAL A 557 -28.52 -7.44 19.94
C VAL A 557 -28.11 -7.56 21.42
N ILE A 558 -28.86 -8.32 22.22
CA ILE A 558 -28.57 -8.52 23.65
C ILE A 558 -27.26 -9.28 23.81
N ILE A 559 -27.04 -10.36 23.06
CA ILE A 559 -25.78 -11.13 23.09
C ILE A 559 -24.61 -10.25 22.66
N THR A 560 -24.75 -9.48 21.58
CA THR A 560 -23.67 -8.61 21.06
C THR A 560 -23.35 -7.48 22.05
N SER A 561 -24.36 -6.88 22.67
CA SER A 561 -24.19 -5.84 23.69
C SER A 561 -23.55 -6.38 24.97
N ILE A 562 -24.03 -7.52 25.50
CA ILE A 562 -23.43 -8.17 26.67
C ILE A 562 -21.96 -8.49 26.40
N TYR A 563 -21.65 -9.03 25.22
CA TYR A 563 -20.30 -9.39 24.85
C TYR A 563 -19.40 -8.16 24.64
N PHE A 564 -19.92 -7.07 24.05
CA PHE A 564 -19.20 -5.79 23.93
C PHE A 564 -18.89 -5.19 25.31
N PHE A 565 -19.85 -5.20 26.24
CA PHE A 565 -19.64 -4.73 27.60
C PHE A 565 -18.62 -5.58 28.38
N LEU A 566 -18.65 -6.91 28.23
CA LEU A 566 -17.66 -7.82 28.81
C LEU A 566 -16.26 -7.61 28.22
N ALA A 567 -16.16 -7.41 26.90
CA ALA A 567 -14.91 -7.09 26.21
C ALA A 567 -14.34 -5.73 26.67
N LEU A 568 -15.18 -4.72 26.78
CA LEU A 568 -14.80 -3.39 27.29
C LEU A 568 -14.31 -3.50 28.73
N PHE A 569 -15.07 -4.18 29.60
CA PHE A 569 -14.71 -4.37 31.00
C PHE A 569 -13.37 -5.11 31.15
N THR A 570 -13.20 -6.25 30.48
CA THR A 570 -11.94 -7.04 30.51
C THR A 570 -10.74 -6.31 29.89
N SER A 571 -10.94 -5.39 28.94
CA SER A 571 -9.86 -4.56 28.40
C SER A 571 -9.45 -3.41 29.34
N ILE A 572 -10.34 -2.99 30.23
CA ILE A 572 -10.14 -1.89 31.17
C ILE A 572 -9.64 -2.39 32.55
N THR A 573 -9.94 -3.63 32.95
CA THR A 573 -9.51 -4.19 34.25
C THR A 573 -7.98 -4.26 34.42
N PRO A 574 -7.17 -4.71 33.44
CA PRO A 574 -5.71 -4.70 33.56
C PRO A 574 -5.13 -3.29 33.68
N PHE A 575 -5.80 -2.28 33.10
CA PHE A 575 -5.43 -0.87 33.22
C PHE A 575 -5.63 -0.36 34.64
N PHE A 576 -6.80 -0.60 35.24
CA PHE A 576 -7.05 -0.22 36.64
C PHE A 576 -6.17 -1.02 37.62
N TYR A 577 -5.86 -2.28 37.31
CA TYR A 577 -4.94 -3.09 38.10
C TYR A 577 -3.48 -2.58 38.03
N ALA A 578 -3.00 -2.22 36.84
CA ALA A 578 -1.67 -1.61 36.66
C ALA A 578 -1.55 -0.24 37.35
N LEU A 579 -2.62 0.57 37.32
CA LEU A 579 -2.70 1.84 38.04
C LEU A 579 -2.75 1.64 39.57
N SER A 580 -3.48 0.63 40.03
CA SER A 580 -3.60 0.26 41.45
C SER A 580 -2.25 -0.16 42.06
N ASN A 581 -1.40 -0.84 41.28
CA ASN A 581 -0.12 -1.36 41.77
C ASN A 581 1.03 -0.35 41.70
N LYS A 582 0.80 0.87 41.17
CA LYS A 582 1.78 1.98 41.11
C LYS A 582 1.17 3.33 41.53
N PRO A 583 0.79 3.49 42.81
CA PRO A 583 0.10 4.69 43.29
C PRO A 583 0.91 5.99 43.09
N GLU A 584 2.24 5.92 43.11
CA GLU A 584 3.13 7.08 42.91
C GLU A 584 3.08 7.66 41.49
N GLU A 585 2.86 6.82 40.46
CA GLU A 585 2.73 7.29 39.07
C GLU A 585 1.38 7.98 38.85
N PHE A 586 0.32 7.52 39.55
CA PHE A 586 -1.00 8.14 39.52
C PHE A 586 -1.01 9.51 40.22
N GLU A 587 -0.37 9.63 41.39
CA GLU A 587 -0.26 10.90 42.12
C GLU A 587 0.53 11.95 41.31
N ARG A 588 1.57 11.53 40.56
CA ARG A 588 2.29 12.42 39.63
C ARG A 588 1.42 12.89 38.47
N MET A 589 0.60 11.99 37.91
CA MET A 589 -0.31 12.31 36.81
C MET A 589 -1.43 13.26 37.27
N GLU A 590 -1.99 13.05 38.47
CA GLU A 590 -3.01 13.92 39.08
C GLU A 590 -2.45 15.33 39.38
N LYS A 591 -1.25 15.43 39.95
CA LYS A 591 -0.57 16.72 40.20
C LYS A 591 -0.29 17.48 38.90
N MET A 592 0.05 16.79 37.80
CA MET A 592 0.25 17.43 36.48
C MET A 592 -1.05 17.90 35.84
N VAL A 593 -2.14 17.13 35.94
CA VAL A 593 -3.45 17.56 35.42
C VAL A 593 -3.96 18.79 36.19
N LYS A 594 -3.77 18.84 37.51
CA LYS A 594 -4.06 20.06 38.30
C LYS A 594 -3.20 21.25 37.88
N PHE A 595 -1.98 21.02 37.40
CA PHE A 595 -1.08 22.07 36.89
C PHE A 595 -1.50 22.60 35.51
N MET A 596 -2.05 21.74 34.64
CA MET A 596 -2.53 22.15 33.30
C MET A 596 -3.84 22.95 33.33
N TYR A 597 -4.62 22.85 34.41
CA TYR A 597 -5.89 23.59 34.57
C TYR A 597 -5.75 24.93 35.33
N PHE A 598 -4.55 25.29 35.81
CA PHE A 598 -4.30 26.62 36.38
C PHE A 598 -3.81 27.58 35.30
N VAL A 599 -4.75 28.34 34.71
CA VAL A 599 -4.46 29.56 33.96
C VAL A 599 -4.07 30.64 34.97
N PRO A 600 -2.88 31.27 34.90
CA PRO A 600 -2.60 32.42 35.74
C PRO A 600 -3.35 33.64 35.17
N GLU A 601 -4.30 34.15 35.96
CA GLU A 601 -4.88 35.47 35.75
C GLU A 601 -3.82 36.57 35.81
N LYS A 602 -4.03 37.59 34.99
CA LYS A 602 -3.16 38.76 34.82
C LYS A 602 -2.88 39.49 36.13
N GLY A 603 -1.62 39.88 36.27
CA GLY A 603 -1.25 41.22 36.74
C GLY A 603 -0.77 41.34 38.19
N SER A 604 0.54 41.51 38.35
CA SER A 604 1.08 42.51 39.29
C SER A 604 2.56 42.77 39.00
N GLN A 605 2.87 44.04 38.83
CA GLN A 605 4.20 44.60 38.74
C GLN A 605 4.97 44.35 40.04
N VAL A 606 6.20 43.83 39.99
CA VAL A 606 7.23 44.11 41.01
C VAL A 606 8.60 44.23 40.34
N GLN A 607 9.33 45.23 40.84
CA GLN A 607 10.53 45.88 40.35
C GLN A 607 11.76 44.98 40.12
N ALA A 608 12.53 45.36 39.10
CA ALA A 608 13.90 44.93 38.88
C ALA A 608 14.86 45.53 39.91
N ARG A 609 15.79 44.70 40.43
CA ARG A 609 17.07 45.15 40.99
C ARG A 609 18.21 44.32 40.41
N HIS A 610 19.25 45.06 40.04
CA HIS A 610 20.52 44.65 39.46
C HIS A 610 21.32 43.64 40.27
N SER A 611 22.07 42.78 39.58
CA SER A 611 23.51 42.55 39.80
C SER A 611 24.11 41.72 38.65
N PRO A 612 25.14 42.21 37.93
CA PRO A 612 25.95 41.39 37.04
C PRO A 612 27.22 40.94 37.77
N VAL A 613 27.43 39.62 37.90
CA VAL A 613 28.73 39.07 38.28
C VAL A 613 29.55 38.91 37.00
N VAL A 614 30.53 39.80 36.85
CA VAL A 614 31.62 39.74 35.88
C VAL A 614 32.70 38.81 36.46
N LEU A 615 33.02 37.71 35.76
CA LEU A 615 34.22 36.92 36.03
C LEU A 615 35.29 37.31 35.01
N THR A 616 36.27 38.08 35.47
CA THR A 616 37.51 38.41 34.76
C THR A 616 38.54 37.30 34.99
N TYR A 617 39.11 36.79 33.89
CA TYR A 617 40.37 36.04 33.88
C TYR A 617 41.55 37.02 33.90
N SER A 618 42.58 36.71 34.67
CA SER A 618 43.94 37.26 34.47
C SER A 618 45.00 36.23 34.87
N PRO A 619 46.10 36.07 34.10
CA PRO A 619 47.17 35.11 34.35
C PRO A 619 48.42 35.78 34.97
N LEU A 620 49.17 35.09 35.85
CA LEU A 620 50.57 35.44 36.16
C LEU A 620 51.36 34.26 36.78
N LEU A 621 52.35 33.80 36.00
CA LEU A 621 53.78 33.57 36.32
C LEU A 621 54.24 32.80 37.57
N SER A 622 54.99 31.73 37.26
CA SER A 622 56.32 31.32 37.77
C SER A 622 56.63 31.41 39.27
N ASN A 623 56.99 30.27 39.87
CA ASN A 623 58.36 30.10 40.38
C ASN A 623 58.71 28.63 40.62
N THR A 624 59.92 28.31 40.16
CA THR A 624 60.72 27.10 40.38
C THR A 624 61.18 26.98 41.84
N MET A 625 61.17 25.76 42.40
CA MET A 625 62.14 25.38 43.42
C MET A 625 62.42 23.87 43.35
N HIS A 626 63.68 23.54 43.08
CA HIS A 626 64.31 22.23 43.18
C HIS A 626 64.49 21.84 44.65
N ILE A 627 64.15 20.60 45.04
CA ILE A 627 64.94 19.77 45.98
C ILE A 627 64.84 18.31 45.52
N ASN A 628 65.99 17.65 45.59
CA ASN A 628 66.30 16.28 45.17
C ASN A 628 66.24 15.29 46.34
N ASP A 629 66.22 14.00 45.97
CA ASP A 629 66.78 12.82 46.66
C ASP A 629 65.95 11.99 47.67
N SER A 630 65.77 10.73 47.23
CA SER A 630 66.09 9.44 47.87
C SER A 630 65.23 8.85 49.01
N ASP A 631 64.67 7.68 48.68
CA ASP A 631 64.74 6.40 49.41
C ASP A 631 63.89 6.10 50.69
N ILE A 632 63.00 5.09 50.50
CA ILE A 632 62.69 3.91 51.39
C ILE A 632 61.68 4.13 52.56
N PRO A 633 60.81 3.16 52.95
CA PRO A 633 59.98 2.15 52.24
C PRO A 633 58.53 2.03 52.82
N ASP A 634 57.81 0.99 52.38
CA ASP A 634 56.47 0.51 52.80
C ASP A 634 56.11 0.62 54.31
N TYR A 635 54.84 0.92 54.63
CA TYR A 635 53.97 0.15 55.56
C TYR A 635 52.52 0.72 55.62
N ILE A 636 51.57 -0.12 55.18
CA ILE A 636 50.25 -0.48 55.78
C ILE A 636 49.17 0.59 56.12
N MET A 637 47.98 0.34 55.52
CA MET A 637 46.58 0.65 55.91
C MET A 637 46.12 2.10 56.11
N GLY A 638 45.10 2.47 55.32
CA GLY A 638 44.20 3.57 55.62
C GLY A 638 43.03 3.65 54.65
N PHE A 639 41.87 3.14 55.07
CA PHE A 639 40.57 3.35 54.43
C PHE A 639 40.26 4.85 54.27
N GLY A 640 39.60 5.20 53.18
CA GLY A 640 38.74 6.39 53.10
C GLY A 640 39.30 7.52 52.26
N THR A 641 38.84 7.63 51.01
CA THR A 641 38.51 8.94 50.42
C THR A 641 37.43 8.72 49.38
N ASP A 642 36.27 9.31 49.67
CA ASP A 642 35.10 9.40 48.81
C ASP A 642 35.48 9.93 47.44
N ALA A 643 35.39 9.07 46.43
CA ALA A 643 35.29 9.52 45.06
C ALA A 643 33.90 10.14 44.89
N MET A 644 33.84 11.47 44.99
CA MET A 644 32.75 12.29 44.45
C MET A 644 32.52 11.90 42.99
N ILE A 645 31.54 11.02 42.76
CA ILE A 645 30.92 10.84 41.46
C ILE A 645 30.12 12.13 41.20
N PRO A 646 30.32 12.83 40.08
CA PRO A 646 29.53 14.02 39.79
C PRO A 646 28.06 13.62 39.55
N ASP A 647 27.18 14.05 40.46
CA ASP A 647 25.71 13.95 40.39
C ASP A 647 25.06 14.75 39.22
N GLN A 648 25.80 15.01 38.13
CA GLN A 648 25.31 15.80 36.99
C GLN A 648 24.90 14.98 35.76
N ILE A 649 24.59 13.69 35.92
CA ILE A 649 23.92 12.91 34.86
C ILE A 649 22.58 12.35 35.36
N HIS A 650 21.80 13.20 36.01
CA HIS A 650 20.34 13.13 35.87
C HIS A 650 19.90 14.15 34.81
N GLN A 651 20.33 13.89 33.57
CA GLN A 651 19.59 14.38 32.42
C GLN A 651 18.19 13.76 32.53
N LYS A 652 17.28 14.61 32.98
CA LYS A 652 15.85 14.38 33.16
C LYS A 652 15.29 13.83 31.85
N TYR A 653 15.32 12.51 31.67
CA TYR A 653 14.51 11.81 30.69
C TYR A 653 13.07 12.06 31.12
N GLN A 654 12.48 13.17 30.64
CA GLN A 654 11.04 13.28 30.63
C GLN A 654 10.58 12.19 29.66
N PRO A 655 9.89 11.13 30.13
CA PRO A 655 9.25 10.23 29.20
C PRO A 655 8.31 11.09 28.38
N ASN A 656 8.51 11.10 27.05
CA ASN A 656 7.59 11.76 26.14
C ASN A 656 6.20 11.17 26.41
N ILE A 657 5.36 11.92 27.13
CA ILE A 657 3.98 11.58 27.49
C ILE A 657 3.20 11.04 26.28
N PRO A 658 3.39 11.55 25.04
CA PRO A 658 2.74 10.98 23.86
C PRO A 658 3.05 9.49 23.62
N CYS A 659 4.27 9.01 23.94
CA CYS A 659 4.67 7.63 23.69
C CYS A 659 4.01 6.64 24.66
N VAL A 660 3.88 7.01 25.94
CA VAL A 660 3.22 6.16 26.96
C VAL A 660 1.71 6.10 26.71
N THR A 661 1.07 7.25 26.42
CA THR A 661 -0.35 7.29 26.07
C THR A 661 -0.62 6.49 24.79
N PHE A 662 0.26 6.59 23.78
CA PHE A 662 0.12 5.81 22.55
C PHE A 662 0.28 4.31 22.76
N GLY A 663 1.25 3.87 23.58
CA GLY A 663 1.42 2.46 23.94
C GLY A 663 0.18 1.88 24.64
N ILE A 664 -0.40 2.63 25.60
CA ILE A 664 -1.63 2.22 26.29
C ILE A 664 -2.80 2.12 25.31
N VAL A 665 -2.96 3.12 24.44
CA VAL A 665 -4.00 3.14 23.41
C VAL A 665 -3.84 1.96 22.44
N ALA A 666 -2.61 1.67 21.99
CA ALA A 666 -2.32 0.54 21.11
C ALA A 666 -2.64 -0.81 21.76
N VAL A 667 -2.34 -0.97 23.04
CA VAL A 667 -2.68 -2.19 23.81
C VAL A 667 -4.20 -2.34 23.96
N ILE A 668 -4.93 -1.28 24.30
CA ILE A 668 -6.40 -1.30 24.37
C ILE A 668 -7.01 -1.62 23.00
N PHE A 669 -6.52 -0.99 21.92
CA PHE A 669 -6.97 -1.30 20.57
C PHE A 669 -6.72 -2.76 20.21
N ARG A 670 -5.54 -3.30 20.51
CA ARG A 670 -5.21 -4.72 20.27
C ARG A 670 -6.21 -5.64 20.98
N TYR A 671 -6.59 -5.33 22.22
CA TYR A 671 -7.61 -6.11 22.95
C TYR A 671 -9.00 -5.96 22.35
N LEU A 672 -9.44 -4.74 22.04
CA LEU A 672 -10.75 -4.49 21.44
C LEU A 672 -10.87 -5.17 20.08
N PHE A 673 -9.83 -5.11 19.25
CA PHE A 673 -9.81 -5.82 17.98
C PHE A 673 -9.83 -7.34 18.18
N GLY A 674 -9.07 -7.86 19.14
CA GLY A 674 -9.09 -9.27 19.47
C GLY A 674 -10.46 -9.77 19.95
N CYS A 675 -11.16 -9.01 20.78
CA CYS A 675 -12.52 -9.32 21.18
C CYS A 675 -13.48 -9.23 19.98
N SER A 676 -13.37 -8.17 19.16
CA SER A 676 -14.24 -7.98 17.99
C SER A 676 -14.10 -9.11 16.97
N ALA A 677 -12.91 -9.70 16.85
CA ALA A 677 -12.62 -10.88 16.04
C ALA A 677 -13.52 -12.06 16.43
N ASP A 678 -13.48 -12.39 17.71
CA ASP A 678 -14.11 -13.58 18.26
C ASP A 678 -15.64 -13.36 18.31
N CYS A 679 -16.10 -12.14 18.62
CA CYS A 679 -17.49 -11.72 18.46
C CYS A 679 -17.99 -11.94 17.03
N LEU A 680 -17.24 -11.45 16.03
CA LEU A 680 -17.67 -11.50 14.64
C LEU A 680 -17.82 -12.94 14.18
N ILE A 681 -16.85 -13.80 14.51
CA ILE A 681 -16.91 -15.22 14.16
C ILE A 681 -18.10 -15.87 14.85
N LEU A 682 -18.31 -15.61 16.15
CA LEU A 682 -19.46 -16.14 16.88
C LEU A 682 -20.78 -15.70 16.23
N ILE A 683 -20.93 -14.42 15.87
CA ILE A 683 -22.13 -13.89 15.20
C ILE A 683 -22.36 -14.58 13.86
N ILE A 684 -21.30 -14.78 13.07
CA ILE A 684 -21.40 -15.45 11.77
C ILE A 684 -21.79 -16.92 11.93
N VAL A 685 -21.20 -17.62 12.90
CA VAL A 685 -21.56 -19.01 13.22
C VAL A 685 -23.01 -19.10 13.66
N LEU A 686 -23.46 -18.23 14.57
CA LEU A 686 -24.85 -18.16 15.02
C LEU A 686 -25.82 -17.83 13.88
N SER A 687 -25.42 -16.97 12.94
CA SER A 687 -26.21 -16.60 11.76
C SER A 687 -26.47 -17.78 10.83
N LEU A 688 -25.58 -18.77 10.79
CA LEU A 688 -25.81 -20.04 10.10
C LEU A 688 -26.54 -21.07 10.98
N TRP A 689 -26.22 -21.11 12.27
CA TRP A 689 -26.78 -22.06 13.22
C TRP A 689 -28.29 -21.91 13.39
N PHE A 690 -28.81 -20.69 13.55
CA PHE A 690 -30.25 -20.48 13.76
C PHE A 690 -31.11 -21.05 12.60
N PRO A 691 -30.85 -20.71 11.31
CA PRO A 691 -31.59 -21.29 10.19
C PRO A 691 -31.45 -22.82 10.08
N VAL A 692 -30.25 -23.36 10.31
CA VAL A 692 -30.01 -24.81 10.24
C VAL A 692 -30.72 -25.55 11.36
N ALA A 693 -30.72 -25.02 12.58
CA ALA A 693 -31.42 -25.60 13.72
C ALA A 693 -32.95 -25.58 13.53
N ASP A 694 -33.50 -24.47 13.01
CA ASP A 694 -34.91 -24.36 12.67
C ASP A 694 -35.30 -25.40 11.59
N PHE A 695 -34.50 -25.53 10.52
CA PHE A 695 -34.70 -26.52 9.47
C PHE A 695 -34.61 -27.96 9.99
N ALA A 696 -33.60 -28.30 10.80
CA ALA A 696 -33.47 -29.63 11.38
C ALA A 696 -34.60 -29.97 12.35
N LYS A 697 -35.06 -29.01 13.16
CA LYS A 697 -36.25 -29.16 14.00
C LYS A 697 -37.48 -29.46 13.17
N PHE A 698 -37.66 -28.73 12.06
CA PHE A 698 -38.77 -28.94 11.14
C PHE A 698 -38.74 -30.36 10.54
N ILE A 699 -37.60 -30.79 10.01
CA ILE A 699 -37.41 -32.15 9.46
C ILE A 699 -37.70 -33.24 10.51
N ARG A 700 -37.32 -33.03 11.78
CA ARG A 700 -37.64 -33.97 12.87
C ARG A 700 -39.13 -34.05 13.18
N ILE A 701 -39.85 -32.92 13.13
CA ILE A 701 -41.31 -32.89 13.32
C ILE A 701 -41.99 -33.62 12.17
N GLU A 702 -41.59 -33.27 10.94
CA GLU A 702 -42.08 -33.89 9.71
C GLU A 702 -41.86 -35.41 9.74
N ARG A 703 -40.70 -35.88 10.21
CA ARG A 703 -40.41 -37.32 10.39
C ARG A 703 -41.38 -38.04 11.34
N ARG A 704 -41.93 -37.34 12.34
CA ARG A 704 -42.86 -37.92 13.33
C ARG A 704 -44.31 -37.88 12.88
N MET A 705 -44.65 -37.04 11.91
CA MET A 705 -46.02 -36.90 11.40
C MET A 705 -46.29 -37.96 10.33
N THR A 706 -47.44 -38.63 10.41
CA THR A 706 -47.92 -39.57 9.37
C THR A 706 -48.43 -38.87 8.12
N LYS A 707 -48.85 -37.61 8.23
CA LYS A 707 -49.29 -36.78 7.11
C LYS A 707 -48.25 -35.70 6.86
N SER A 708 -47.66 -35.67 5.66
CA SER A 708 -46.60 -34.73 5.35
C SER A 708 -47.14 -33.31 5.28
N ILE A 709 -46.59 -32.41 6.09
CA ILE A 709 -46.95 -30.99 6.07
C ILE A 709 -46.11 -30.26 5.00
N LEU A 710 -44.93 -30.80 4.69
CA LEU A 710 -43.98 -30.20 3.76
C LEU A 710 -43.75 -31.09 2.55
N THR A 711 -43.84 -30.51 1.36
CA THR A 711 -43.45 -31.23 0.16
C THR A 711 -41.93 -31.43 0.15
N PRO A 712 -41.43 -32.55 -0.36
CA PRO A 712 -39.99 -32.74 -0.58
C PRO A 712 -39.33 -31.58 -1.35
N ALA A 713 -40.06 -30.96 -2.27
CA ALA A 713 -39.59 -29.80 -3.04
C ALA A 713 -39.28 -28.60 -2.15
N ASP A 714 -40.16 -28.28 -1.19
CA ASP A 714 -39.93 -27.18 -0.26
C ASP A 714 -38.72 -27.43 0.64
N ALA A 715 -38.55 -28.68 1.12
CA ALA A 715 -37.38 -29.07 1.92
C ALA A 715 -36.08 -28.87 1.14
N PHE A 716 -36.12 -29.13 -0.18
CA PHE A 716 -34.96 -28.99 -1.05
C PHE A 716 -34.63 -27.53 -1.38
N VAL A 717 -35.65 -26.70 -1.62
CA VAL A 717 -35.48 -25.26 -1.79
C VAL A 717 -34.81 -24.66 -0.56
N GLU A 718 -35.24 -25.04 0.65
CA GLU A 718 -34.63 -24.57 1.89
C GLU A 718 -33.20 -25.09 2.07
N TYR A 719 -32.95 -26.36 1.76
CA TYR A 719 -31.60 -26.92 1.77
C TYR A 719 -30.64 -26.16 0.83
N ARG A 720 -31.04 -25.90 -0.42
CA ARG A 720 -30.24 -25.12 -1.38
C ARG A 720 -29.99 -23.70 -0.88
N SER A 721 -30.99 -23.08 -0.27
CA SER A 721 -30.86 -21.76 0.34
C SER A 721 -29.82 -21.80 1.47
N LEU A 722 -29.91 -22.75 2.40
CA LEU A 722 -28.94 -22.95 3.50
C LEU A 722 -27.54 -23.22 2.97
N LYS A 723 -27.41 -24.04 1.93
CA LYS A 723 -26.12 -24.32 1.29
C LYS A 723 -25.51 -23.06 0.68
N ARG A 724 -26.32 -22.24 0.00
CA ARG A 724 -25.87 -20.95 -0.55
C ARG A 724 -25.38 -20.02 0.56
N LEU A 725 -26.11 -19.94 1.68
CA LEU A 725 -25.71 -19.15 2.84
C LEU A 725 -24.39 -19.66 3.44
N ALA A 726 -24.27 -20.97 3.67
CA ALA A 726 -23.05 -21.59 4.20
C ALA A 726 -21.84 -21.37 3.28
N ASN A 727 -22.01 -21.52 1.97
CA ASN A 727 -20.95 -21.24 0.99
C ASN A 727 -20.52 -19.78 1.02
N LEU A 728 -21.48 -18.86 1.19
CA LEU A 728 -21.20 -17.42 1.24
C LEU A 728 -20.50 -17.03 2.55
N ILE A 729 -20.89 -17.64 3.67
CA ILE A 729 -20.21 -17.53 4.95
C ILE A 729 -18.78 -18.09 4.85
N ASN A 730 -18.61 -19.32 4.38
CA ASN A 730 -17.29 -19.93 4.22
C ASN A 730 -16.42 -19.13 3.25
N ALA A 731 -16.94 -18.64 2.13
CA ALA A 731 -16.16 -17.75 1.24
C ALA A 731 -15.71 -16.44 1.91
N THR A 732 -16.43 -16.00 2.94
CA THR A 732 -16.12 -14.79 3.73
C THR A 732 -15.12 -15.08 4.85
N ILE A 733 -15.36 -16.10 5.68
CA ILE A 733 -14.56 -16.39 6.88
C ILE A 733 -13.47 -17.45 6.70
N ARG A 734 -13.44 -18.10 5.53
CA ARG A 734 -12.32 -18.85 4.91
C ARG A 734 -11.06 -18.85 5.75
N ASN A 735 -10.25 -17.84 5.46
CA ASN A 735 -8.92 -17.76 5.98
C ASN A 735 -8.95 -17.48 7.48
N LEU A 736 -9.90 -16.64 7.94
CA LEU A 736 -9.97 -16.22 9.34
C LEU A 736 -10.13 -17.41 10.29
N ILE A 737 -10.96 -18.41 9.96
CA ILE A 737 -11.19 -19.53 10.87
C ILE A 737 -9.94 -20.39 11.06
N ILE A 738 -9.14 -20.61 10.02
CA ILE A 738 -7.88 -21.33 10.10
C ILE A 738 -6.93 -20.63 11.09
N PHE A 739 -6.81 -19.31 10.98
CA PHE A 739 -5.92 -18.55 11.86
C PHE A 739 -6.47 -18.41 13.27
N VAL A 740 -7.78 -18.43 13.47
CA VAL A 740 -8.39 -18.48 14.80
C VAL A 740 -8.13 -19.84 15.45
N ILE A 741 -8.23 -20.94 14.71
CA ILE A 741 -7.85 -22.28 15.18
C ILE A 741 -6.37 -22.31 15.56
N LEU A 742 -5.48 -21.86 14.66
CA LEU A 742 -4.04 -21.83 14.93
C LEU A 742 -3.70 -20.93 16.12
N GLN A 743 -4.26 -19.73 16.16
CA GLN A 743 -4.07 -18.82 17.29
C GLN A 743 -4.53 -19.46 18.59
N ALA A 744 -5.70 -20.09 18.63
CA ALA A 744 -6.18 -20.77 19.83
C ALA A 744 -5.20 -21.86 20.29
N ILE A 745 -4.72 -22.69 19.36
CA ILE A 745 -3.75 -23.76 19.64
C ILE A 745 -2.46 -23.22 20.26
N PHE A 746 -1.98 -22.05 19.85
CA PHE A 746 -0.76 -21.45 20.42
C PHE A 746 -1.01 -20.57 21.65
N PHE A 747 -2.13 -19.84 21.67
CA PHE A 747 -2.44 -18.82 22.67
C PHE A 747 -2.87 -19.44 24.00
N TYR A 748 -3.80 -20.41 23.97
CA TYR A 748 -4.36 -20.95 25.21
C TYR A 748 -3.35 -21.75 26.04
N PRO A 749 -2.48 -22.61 25.48
CA PRO A 749 -1.51 -23.32 26.30
C PRO A 749 -0.53 -22.38 27.01
N VAL A 750 -0.08 -21.32 26.34
CA VAL A 750 0.81 -20.29 26.92
C VAL A 750 0.07 -19.47 27.96
N GLY A 751 -1.13 -19.01 27.65
CA GLY A 751 -1.95 -18.23 28.57
C GLY A 751 -2.27 -19.02 29.84
N ILE A 752 -2.78 -20.25 29.71
CA ILE A 752 -3.09 -21.09 30.86
C ILE A 752 -1.82 -21.37 31.68
N LYS A 753 -0.67 -21.59 31.03
CA LYS A 753 0.62 -21.69 31.75
C LYS A 753 0.91 -20.43 32.56
N GLN A 754 0.85 -19.25 31.94
CA GLN A 754 1.13 -17.98 32.61
C GLN A 754 0.20 -17.77 33.80
N VAL A 755 -1.08 -18.12 33.67
CA VAL A 755 -2.07 -18.05 34.74
C VAL A 755 -1.76 -19.00 35.90
N VAL A 756 -1.40 -20.25 35.58
CA VAL A 756 -1.00 -21.23 36.59
C VAL A 756 0.29 -20.81 37.31
N ALA A 757 1.21 -20.17 36.59
CA ALA A 757 2.49 -19.73 37.14
C ALA A 757 2.39 -18.43 37.97
N SER A 758 1.55 -17.47 37.55
CA SER A 758 1.45 -16.15 38.21
C SER A 758 0.43 -16.13 39.35
N CYS A 759 -0.52 -17.08 39.38
CA CYS A 759 -1.68 -17.05 40.26
C CYS A 759 -2.49 -15.73 40.21
N ASP A 760 -2.33 -14.93 39.15
CA ASP A 760 -3.04 -13.67 39.03
C ASP A 760 -4.48 -13.93 38.58
N SER A 761 -5.42 -13.58 39.47
CA SER A 761 -6.85 -13.65 39.19
C SER A 761 -7.23 -12.93 37.90
N SER A 762 -6.58 -11.82 37.54
CA SER A 762 -6.93 -11.05 36.34
C SER A 762 -6.65 -11.85 35.05
N GLY A 763 -5.52 -12.54 35.01
CA GLY A 763 -5.14 -13.46 33.93
C GLY A 763 -6.10 -14.64 33.81
N VAL A 764 -6.55 -15.22 34.94
CA VAL A 764 -7.52 -16.32 34.96
C VAL A 764 -8.82 -15.91 34.26
N HIS A 765 -9.37 -14.74 34.63
CA HIS A 765 -10.63 -14.26 34.04
C HIS A 765 -10.46 -13.94 32.55
N TYR A 766 -9.33 -13.35 32.17
CA TYR A 766 -9.03 -13.00 30.79
C TYR A 766 -8.94 -14.25 29.90
N ILE A 767 -8.06 -15.20 30.22
CA ILE A 767 -7.89 -16.42 29.42
C ILE A 767 -9.13 -17.31 29.49
N GLY A 768 -9.78 -17.38 30.65
CA GLY A 768 -11.04 -18.10 30.81
C GLY A 768 -12.15 -17.57 29.91
N PHE A 769 -12.29 -16.25 29.78
CA PHE A 769 -13.29 -15.62 28.90
C PHE A 769 -13.05 -15.96 27.42
N PHE A 770 -11.83 -15.80 26.93
CA PHE A 770 -11.49 -16.12 25.55
C PHE A 770 -11.67 -17.61 25.26
N LEU A 771 -11.21 -18.48 26.17
CA LEU A 771 -11.36 -19.93 26.03
C LEU A 771 -12.84 -20.34 25.99
N LEU A 772 -13.67 -19.76 26.87
CA LEU A 772 -15.11 -20.01 26.88
C LEU A 772 -15.75 -19.59 25.55
N SER A 773 -15.42 -18.40 25.05
CA SER A 773 -15.94 -17.93 23.76
C SER A 773 -15.54 -18.82 22.58
N PHE A 774 -14.28 -19.24 22.56
CA PHE A 774 -13.75 -20.16 21.56
C PHE A 774 -14.50 -21.49 21.61
N CYS A 775 -14.69 -22.07 22.79
CA CYS A 775 -15.46 -23.30 22.99
C CYS A 775 -16.92 -23.14 22.54
N ILE A 776 -17.58 -22.03 22.86
CA ILE A 776 -18.96 -21.75 22.44
C ILE A 776 -19.05 -21.67 20.91
N THR A 777 -18.15 -20.93 20.28
CA THR A 777 -18.08 -20.76 18.82
C THR A 777 -17.92 -22.12 18.13
N PHE A 778 -17.01 -22.96 18.63
CA PHE A 778 -16.73 -24.28 18.05
C PHE A 778 -17.86 -25.27 18.30
N TYR A 779 -18.49 -25.21 19.47
CA TYR A 779 -19.66 -26.02 19.77
C TYR A 779 -20.81 -25.74 18.79
N PHE A 780 -21.13 -24.46 18.55
CA PHE A 780 -22.19 -24.11 17.61
C PHE A 780 -21.83 -24.47 16.17
N ALA A 781 -20.57 -24.28 15.77
CA ALA A 781 -20.09 -24.70 14.46
C ALA A 781 -20.24 -26.21 14.24
N ALA A 782 -19.90 -27.01 15.26
CA ALA A 782 -20.06 -28.47 15.24
C ALA A 782 -21.53 -28.91 15.26
N ASP A 783 -22.38 -28.20 16.02
CA ASP A 783 -23.81 -28.51 16.08
C ASP A 783 -24.48 -28.27 14.72
N ILE A 784 -24.08 -27.28 13.92
CA ILE A 784 -24.58 -27.09 12.54
C ILE A 784 -24.46 -28.40 11.74
N CYS A 785 -23.29 -29.03 11.78
CA CYS A 785 -23.04 -30.29 11.06
C CYS A 785 -23.92 -31.43 11.61
N LYS A 786 -24.06 -31.54 12.93
CA LYS A 786 -24.92 -32.53 13.59
C LYS A 786 -26.40 -32.35 13.26
N GLN A 787 -26.90 -31.13 13.23
CA GLN A 787 -28.29 -30.83 12.84
C GLN A 787 -28.54 -31.30 11.40
N MET A 788 -27.57 -31.11 10.49
CA MET A 788 -27.67 -31.55 9.10
C MET A 788 -27.63 -33.06 8.91
N GLN A 789 -27.06 -33.83 9.83
CA GLN A 789 -27.18 -35.29 9.82
C GLN A 789 -28.64 -35.76 9.99
N SER A 790 -29.51 -34.96 10.64
CA SER A 790 -30.94 -35.26 10.73
C SER A 790 -31.61 -35.19 9.35
N PHE A 791 -31.17 -34.27 8.48
CA PHE A 791 -31.62 -34.20 7.10
C PHE A 791 -31.06 -35.33 6.24
N GLN A 792 -29.81 -35.75 6.46
CA GLN A 792 -29.27 -36.95 5.80
C GLN A 792 -30.06 -38.22 6.19
N ALA A 793 -30.40 -38.38 7.47
CA ALA A 793 -31.23 -39.48 7.94
C ALA A 793 -32.63 -39.42 7.31
N TYR A 794 -33.21 -38.22 7.19
CA TYR A 794 -34.47 -37.99 6.47
C TYR A 794 -34.38 -38.42 5.01
N LEU A 795 -33.32 -38.02 4.30
CA LEU A 795 -33.04 -38.43 2.93
C LEU A 795 -32.70 -39.92 2.78
N ARG A 796 -32.39 -40.67 3.84
CA ARG A 796 -32.14 -42.13 3.78
C ARG A 796 -33.38 -42.97 4.07
N ASP A 797 -34.45 -42.37 4.55
CA ASP A 797 -35.68 -43.10 4.88
C ASP A 797 -36.38 -43.60 3.59
N GLU A 798 -36.24 -44.89 3.28
CA GLU A 798 -36.78 -45.51 2.07
C GLU A 798 -38.31 -45.65 2.08
N HIS A 799 -38.93 -45.62 3.27
CA HIS A 799 -40.37 -45.82 3.43
C HIS A 799 -41.21 -44.62 3.02
N ARG A 800 -40.60 -43.44 2.81
CA ARG A 800 -41.31 -42.28 2.24
C ARG A 800 -41.35 -42.39 0.72
N GLN A 801 -42.55 -42.30 0.15
CA GLN A 801 -42.70 -42.10 -1.30
C GLN A 801 -42.26 -40.67 -1.63
N TRP A 802 -41.08 -40.55 -2.22
CA TRP A 802 -40.58 -39.28 -2.74
C TRP A 802 -41.11 -39.11 -4.17
N GLU A 803 -41.67 -37.95 -4.48
CA GLU A 803 -42.04 -37.60 -5.87
C GLU A 803 -40.81 -37.34 -6.77
N PHE A 804 -39.61 -37.28 -6.18
CA PHE A 804 -38.36 -37.14 -6.93
C PHE A 804 -37.90 -38.45 -7.54
N ALA A 805 -37.21 -38.34 -8.68
CA ALA A 805 -36.43 -39.43 -9.22
C ALA A 805 -35.41 -39.91 -8.17
N LYS A 806 -35.27 -41.23 -8.00
CA LYS A 806 -34.29 -41.85 -7.07
C LYS A 806 -32.87 -41.29 -7.24
N LEU A 807 -32.52 -40.88 -8.45
CA LEU A 807 -31.24 -40.28 -8.80
C LEU A 807 -31.01 -38.92 -8.13
N ASP A 808 -31.99 -38.01 -8.15
CA ASP A 808 -31.86 -36.69 -7.52
C ASP A 808 -31.66 -36.81 -6.01
N ARG A 809 -32.41 -37.71 -5.37
CA ARG A 809 -32.25 -38.03 -3.95
C ARG A 809 -30.82 -38.51 -3.63
N TYR A 810 -30.28 -39.39 -4.45
CA TYR A 810 -28.91 -39.89 -4.28
C TYR A 810 -27.87 -38.78 -4.49
N MET A 811 -28.04 -37.93 -5.52
CA MET A 811 -27.15 -36.80 -5.77
C MET A 811 -27.13 -35.82 -4.60
N ILE A 812 -28.29 -35.51 -4.02
CA ILE A 812 -28.40 -34.62 -2.86
C ILE A 812 -27.77 -35.28 -1.63
N LEU A 813 -28.03 -36.58 -1.41
CA LEU A 813 -27.41 -37.31 -0.31
C LEU A 813 -25.89 -37.31 -0.44
N GLN A 814 -25.35 -37.59 -1.63
CA GLN A 814 -23.91 -37.54 -1.91
C GLN A 814 -23.35 -36.12 -1.72
N GLU A 815 -24.07 -35.10 -2.16
CA GLU A 815 -23.71 -33.70 -1.99
C GLU A 815 -23.65 -33.32 -0.50
N THR A 816 -24.61 -33.77 0.31
CA THR A 816 -24.62 -33.50 1.76
C THR A 816 -23.50 -34.21 2.52
N VAL A 817 -22.99 -35.33 1.99
CA VAL A 817 -21.88 -36.08 2.59
C VAL A 817 -20.53 -35.49 2.18
N THR A 818 -20.37 -35.14 0.90
CA THR A 818 -19.11 -34.60 0.35
C THR A 818 -18.89 -33.14 0.74
N ASN A 819 -19.95 -32.34 0.79
CA ASN A 819 -19.93 -30.93 1.11
C ASN A 819 -21.01 -30.61 2.16
N PRO A 820 -20.80 -31.03 3.43
CA PRO A 820 -21.77 -30.78 4.48
C PRO A 820 -22.00 -29.27 4.65
N ILE A 821 -23.26 -28.88 4.90
CA ILE A 821 -23.57 -27.52 5.33
C ILE A 821 -22.98 -27.37 6.72
N GLY A 822 -21.95 -26.55 6.82
CA GLY A 822 -21.16 -26.34 8.02
C GLY A 822 -20.11 -25.27 7.80
N ILE A 823 -19.36 -24.98 8.85
CA ILE A 823 -18.22 -24.07 8.76
C ILE A 823 -17.00 -24.88 8.32
N ALA A 824 -16.48 -24.60 7.12
CA ALA A 824 -15.49 -25.45 6.47
C ALA A 824 -14.47 -24.66 5.63
N ASP A 825 -13.27 -25.23 5.46
CA ASP A 825 -12.18 -24.71 4.62
C ASP A 825 -11.99 -25.55 3.36
N GLU A 826 -12.66 -25.21 2.24
CA GLU A 826 -12.46 -25.78 0.87
C GLU A 826 -12.15 -27.29 0.82
N GLY A 827 -12.74 -28.10 1.71
CA GLY A 827 -12.53 -29.55 1.80
C GLY A 827 -11.32 -30.01 2.63
N ARG A 828 -10.53 -29.12 3.22
CA ARG A 828 -9.44 -29.47 4.16
C ARG A 828 -9.97 -29.97 5.50
N PHE A 829 -10.93 -29.26 6.07
CA PHE A 829 -11.63 -29.66 7.29
C PHE A 829 -13.01 -29.00 7.35
N THR A 830 -13.90 -29.63 8.12
CA THR A 830 -15.17 -29.07 8.56
C THR A 830 -15.14 -29.04 10.09
N VAL A 831 -15.61 -27.95 10.71
CA VAL A 831 -15.68 -27.85 12.18
C VAL A 831 -16.86 -28.69 12.66
N ASP A 832 -16.65 -29.99 12.81
CA ASP A 832 -17.58 -30.96 13.37
C ASP A 832 -17.15 -31.41 14.79
N PHE A 833 -17.97 -32.22 15.48
CA PHE A 833 -17.63 -32.66 16.84
C PHE A 833 -16.30 -33.43 16.93
N PRO A 834 -15.96 -34.34 16.00
CA PRO A 834 -14.62 -34.94 15.92
C PRO A 834 -13.50 -33.90 15.82
N PHE A 835 -13.63 -32.88 14.97
CA PHE A 835 -12.65 -31.80 14.84
C PHE A 835 -12.49 -31.01 16.14
N VAL A 836 -13.60 -30.63 16.79
CA VAL A 836 -13.57 -29.92 18.08
C VAL A 836 -12.87 -30.76 19.14
N ALA A 837 -13.18 -32.06 19.24
CA ALA A 837 -12.53 -32.97 20.16
C ALA A 837 -11.01 -33.06 19.92
N ALA A 838 -10.58 -33.10 18.65
CA ALA A 838 -9.15 -33.10 18.29
C ALA A 838 -8.45 -31.80 18.71
N VAL A 839 -9.08 -30.64 18.50
CA VAL A 839 -8.53 -29.33 18.93
C VAL A 839 -8.45 -29.25 20.46
N THR A 840 -9.50 -29.64 21.17
CA THR A 840 -9.51 -29.64 22.65
C THR A 840 -8.46 -30.60 23.22
N SER A 841 -8.32 -31.81 22.64
CA SER A 841 -7.29 -32.76 23.03
C SER A 841 -5.89 -32.18 22.80
N THR A 842 -5.66 -31.52 21.66
CA THR A 842 -4.40 -30.85 21.34
C THR A 842 -4.08 -29.76 22.37
N LEU A 843 -5.05 -28.90 22.69
CA LEU A 843 -4.90 -27.85 23.70
C LEU A 843 -4.50 -28.42 25.07
N MET A 844 -5.16 -29.49 25.51
CA MET A 844 -4.85 -30.16 26.77
C MET A 844 -3.46 -30.79 26.75
N THR A 845 -3.07 -31.45 25.65
CA THR A 845 -1.72 -32.01 25.50
C THR A 845 -0.64 -30.93 25.57
N TYR A 846 -0.79 -29.82 24.85
CA TYR A 846 0.17 -28.71 24.90
C TYR A 846 0.22 -28.05 26.29
N PHE A 847 -0.90 -27.94 26.98
CA PHE A 847 -0.94 -27.47 28.36
C PHE A 847 -0.15 -28.40 29.29
N ILE A 848 -0.40 -29.71 29.26
CA ILE A 848 0.32 -30.71 30.08
C ILE A 848 1.83 -30.63 29.82
N VAL A 849 2.25 -30.59 28.55
CA VAL A 849 3.66 -30.46 28.17
C VAL A 849 4.26 -29.16 28.70
N SER A 850 3.52 -28.05 28.63
CA SER A 850 3.98 -26.73 29.09
C SER A 850 4.17 -26.66 30.61
N VAL A 851 3.35 -27.38 31.38
CA VAL A 851 3.46 -27.51 32.83
C VAL A 851 4.64 -28.42 33.19
N GLN A 852 4.71 -29.63 32.61
CA GLN A 852 5.78 -30.60 32.90
C GLN A 852 7.19 -30.09 32.56
N TYR A 853 7.32 -29.24 31.55
CA TYR A 853 8.60 -28.64 31.18
C TYR A 853 9.08 -27.61 32.21
N ASP A 854 8.16 -26.92 32.90
CA ASP A 854 8.50 -25.89 33.90
C ASP A 854 9.00 -26.52 35.21
N ASP A 855 8.37 -27.61 35.64
CA ASP A 855 8.76 -28.34 36.85
C ASP A 855 10.20 -28.88 36.76
N LYS A 856 10.62 -29.35 35.57
CA LYS A 856 11.98 -29.84 35.32
C LYS A 856 13.07 -28.77 35.32
N HIS A 857 12.73 -27.48 35.16
CA HIS A 857 13.68 -26.37 35.22
C HIS A 857 13.71 -25.69 36.58
N LYS A 858 12.69 -25.94 37.43
CA LYS A 858 12.66 -25.47 38.82
C LYS A 858 13.32 -26.45 39.79
N SER A 859 13.37 -27.74 39.46
CA SER A 859 14.20 -28.77 40.11
C SER A 859 15.64 -28.71 39.63
#